data_AF-A0A4U8Q965-F1
#
_entry.id   AF-A0A4U8Q965-F1
#
_cell.length_a   1.000
_cell.length_b   1.000
_cell.length_c   1.000
_cell.angle_alpha   90.00
_cell.angle_beta   90.00
_cell.angle_gamma   90.00
#
_symmetry.space_group_name_H-M   'P 1'
#
loop_
_entity.id
_entity.type
_entity.pdbx_description
1 polymer ?
#
loop_
_entity_poly.entity_id
_entity_poly.type
_entity_poly.pdbx_seq_one_letter_code
_entity_poly.pdbx_strand_id
1 'polypeptide(L)'
;MQITRKGEIICLDGFDVRIDKKVVLQLLDCKEDNPIYEEVEEEYEELQEIVYGKIDPHALIKFDEVPKEIAKQINLREKQAAYVLTTVGREVSAYSTLMFQQGDYLKGMLIDAMADSFLFQMEDALQDVLREECANRKAGIKKRLEAPHDIPMEMQQVMHRQIRAEEMLGIGITSGYMFDPVKTSCLILVLTDDEKEFRMQHDCRKCSALHCKLRKVAPVMIEVIENGKSYRIPCAEKQSILDALIAHDVYFSAVCGGKGICGKCKIQLLEGSLDVTPSDEKKFTKEELEKGYRLSCRAFPKEDCKIALDRNDESDFEIVSDYSGKQSDSGASNDTAFGIAIDIGTTTIALNLIGKQSKEVVYSFSTINKQRSFGADVISRIQASNDGKKKELQASIRQDLLTGIREIIKETGISPKQVEQVVIGCNTTMGHLLMGYSCETLGVVPFTPVNIKMIKEPFEKIMGSGLLDCELAVLPGISTYVGGDIVSGMYFCDFFKSEDICLLVDLGTNGEMALGNKDKILVSSTAAGPAFEGGNITWGMGSVKGAVCGVRLDKEKAEVETIGNEPPIGLCGTGVIEIAAELVREEFVDETGLLDEDYFDDGFPIAKTPDGKNIVFTQKDVREIQLAKAAVRGGVETLLLRYGVTYDQVKTVYLAGGFGFHIDTKKAFQIGMLPREFANKIQTVGNSSLGGAIRYFISEDGDREMERMVDLSKEINLSSDKEFNDFYMEHMFFE
;
A
#
# COMPACT_ATOMS: atom_id res chain seq x y z
N MET A 1 -40.15 -11.19 -30.00
CA MET A 1 -39.32 -11.17 -31.22
C MET A 1 -39.87 -12.16 -32.24
N GLN A 2 -40.15 -11.68 -33.44
CA GLN A 2 -40.58 -12.48 -34.59
C GLN A 2 -39.39 -12.66 -35.52
N ILE A 3 -39.14 -13.89 -35.98
CA ILE A 3 -38.01 -14.22 -36.87
C ILE A 3 -38.58 -14.67 -38.20
N THR A 4 -38.18 -14.01 -39.28
CA THR A 4 -38.54 -14.39 -40.65
C THR A 4 -37.28 -14.55 -41.50
N ARG A 5 -37.35 -15.33 -42.58
CA ARG A 5 -36.23 -15.55 -43.51
C ARG A 5 -36.61 -15.13 -44.92
N LYS A 6 -35.83 -14.23 -45.50
CA LYS A 6 -35.98 -13.72 -46.87
C LYS A 6 -34.72 -14.05 -47.66
N GLY A 7 -34.73 -15.22 -48.29
CA GLY A 7 -33.53 -15.80 -48.90
C GLY A 7 -32.49 -16.16 -47.82
N GLU A 8 -31.27 -15.64 -47.95
CA GLU A 8 -30.16 -15.86 -47.02
C GLU A 8 -30.14 -14.91 -45.81
N ILE A 9 -31.08 -13.95 -45.76
CA ILE A 9 -31.15 -12.93 -44.72
C ILE A 9 -32.21 -13.31 -43.69
N ILE A 10 -31.82 -13.30 -42.42
CA ILE A 10 -32.70 -13.45 -41.27
C ILE A 10 -33.15 -12.06 -40.86
N CYS A 11 -34.46 -11.83 -40.81
CA CYS A 11 -35.07 -10.58 -40.39
C CYS A 11 -35.70 -10.78 -39.02
N LEU A 12 -35.45 -9.85 -38.11
CA LEU A 12 -35.98 -9.87 -36.76
C LEU A 12 -36.75 -8.59 -36.49
N ASP A 13 -37.97 -8.78 -35.99
CA ASP A 13 -38.94 -7.71 -35.70
C ASP A 13 -39.57 -7.92 -34.31
N GLY A 14 -40.29 -6.93 -33.81
CA GLY A 14 -41.05 -7.05 -32.57
C GLY A 14 -40.17 -7.35 -31.36
N PHE A 15 -39.10 -6.56 -31.19
CA PHE A 15 -38.23 -6.58 -30.03
C PHE A 15 -39.01 -6.16 -28.77
N ASP A 16 -38.91 -6.96 -27.72
CA ASP A 16 -39.46 -6.63 -26.39
C ASP A 16 -38.29 -6.32 -25.46
N VAL A 17 -37.67 -5.16 -25.70
CA VAL A 17 -36.54 -4.65 -24.92
C VAL A 17 -36.93 -3.36 -24.23
N ARG A 18 -36.36 -3.11 -23.04
CA ARG A 18 -36.66 -1.92 -22.25
C ARG A 18 -35.53 -0.92 -22.32
N ILE A 19 -35.87 0.35 -22.47
CA ILE A 19 -34.97 1.48 -22.27
C ILE A 19 -34.48 1.46 -20.81
N ASP A 20 -33.17 1.45 -20.62
CA ASP A 20 -32.55 1.42 -19.30
C ASP A 20 -32.31 2.86 -18.81
N LYS A 21 -33.16 3.33 -17.89
CA LYS A 21 -33.09 4.67 -17.30
C LYS A 21 -31.68 5.00 -16.77
N LYS A 22 -30.99 4.03 -16.17
CA LYS A 22 -29.64 4.24 -15.63
C LYS A 22 -28.63 4.50 -16.74
N VAL A 23 -28.73 3.79 -17.86
CA VAL A 23 -27.88 4.00 -19.04
C VAL A 23 -28.18 5.36 -19.68
N VAL A 24 -29.46 5.74 -19.78
CA VAL A 24 -29.88 7.05 -20.31
C VAL A 24 -29.30 8.19 -19.47
N LEU A 25 -29.44 8.15 -18.15
CA LEU A 25 -28.87 9.18 -17.26
C LEU A 25 -27.34 9.22 -17.32
N GLN A 26 -26.68 8.07 -17.45
CA GLN A 26 -25.22 7.99 -17.65
C GLN A 26 -24.75 8.62 -18.97
N LEU A 27 -25.50 8.43 -20.06
CA LEU A 27 -25.21 9.05 -21.37
C LEU A 27 -25.29 10.58 -21.29
N LEU A 28 -26.18 11.11 -20.44
CA LEU A 28 -26.35 12.54 -20.20
C LEU A 28 -25.44 13.13 -19.12
N ASP A 29 -24.58 12.31 -18.48
CA ASP A 29 -23.76 12.67 -17.31
C ASP A 29 -24.59 13.25 -16.14
N CYS A 30 -25.84 12.81 -16.02
CA CYS A 30 -26.74 13.19 -14.95
C CYS A 30 -26.63 12.19 -13.79
N LYS A 31 -26.31 12.69 -12.60
CA LYS A 31 -26.13 11.92 -11.36
C LYS A 31 -27.10 12.44 -10.30
N GLU A 32 -27.41 11.61 -9.30
CA GLU A 32 -28.36 11.94 -8.22
C GLU A 32 -27.98 13.22 -7.43
N ASP A 33 -26.70 13.61 -7.43
CA ASP A 33 -26.20 14.84 -6.80
C ASP A 33 -26.24 16.08 -7.71
N ASN A 34 -26.69 15.95 -8.96
CA ASN A 34 -26.80 17.06 -9.90
C ASN A 34 -28.03 17.93 -9.59
N PRO A 35 -27.91 19.28 -9.52
CA PRO A 35 -29.03 20.18 -9.24
C PRO A 35 -30.27 20.05 -10.14
N ILE A 36 -30.11 19.52 -11.36
CA ILE A 36 -31.21 19.33 -12.32
C ILE A 36 -31.73 17.88 -12.38
N TYR A 37 -31.29 17.00 -11.48
CA TYR A 37 -31.63 15.57 -11.54
C TYR A 37 -33.14 15.31 -11.54
N GLU A 38 -33.88 15.99 -10.64
CA GLU A 38 -35.34 15.85 -10.52
C GLU A 38 -36.06 16.27 -11.81
N GLU A 39 -35.65 17.39 -12.42
CA GLU A 39 -36.21 17.88 -13.69
C GLU A 39 -35.95 16.89 -14.85
N VAL A 40 -34.73 16.35 -14.93
CA VAL A 40 -34.38 15.34 -15.95
C VAL A 40 -35.18 14.04 -15.75
N GLU A 41 -35.42 13.66 -14.49
CA GLU A 41 -36.20 12.47 -14.14
C GLU A 41 -37.68 12.61 -14.52
N GLU A 42 -38.29 13.76 -14.21
CA GLU A 42 -39.68 14.06 -14.58
C GLU A 42 -39.86 14.01 -16.11
N GLU A 43 -38.95 14.66 -16.86
CA GLU A 43 -39.01 14.68 -18.32
C GLU A 43 -38.77 13.30 -18.95
N TYR A 44 -37.93 12.46 -18.33
CA TYR A 44 -37.74 11.08 -18.76
C TYR A 44 -39.04 10.26 -18.66
N GLU A 45 -39.75 10.37 -17.53
CA GLU A 45 -41.01 9.65 -17.28
C GLU A 45 -42.09 10.09 -18.29
N GLU A 46 -42.20 11.39 -18.60
CA GLU A 46 -43.14 11.92 -19.60
C GLU A 46 -42.84 11.42 -21.02
N LEU A 47 -41.56 11.38 -21.39
CA LEU A 47 -41.13 10.99 -22.74
C LEU A 47 -41.21 9.48 -22.98
N GLN A 48 -41.19 8.65 -21.94
CA GLN A 48 -41.03 7.22 -22.07
C GLN A 48 -42.06 6.57 -23.00
N GLU A 49 -43.35 6.76 -22.75
CA GLU A 49 -44.41 6.18 -23.59
C GLU A 49 -44.38 6.74 -25.02
N ILE A 50 -44.05 8.03 -25.17
CA ILE A 50 -43.98 8.70 -26.47
C ILE A 50 -42.84 8.13 -27.31
N VAL A 51 -41.68 7.91 -26.70
CA VAL A 51 -40.50 7.35 -27.37
C VAL A 51 -40.76 5.90 -27.78
N TYR A 52 -41.33 5.05 -26.90
CA TYR A 52 -41.72 3.69 -27.28
C TYR A 52 -42.69 3.67 -28.47
N GLY A 53 -43.65 4.60 -28.51
CA GLY A 53 -44.59 4.72 -29.63
C GLY A 53 -43.97 5.16 -30.96
N LYS A 54 -42.70 5.58 -30.96
CA LYS A 54 -41.94 6.06 -32.13
C LYS A 54 -40.74 5.18 -32.49
N ILE A 55 -40.50 4.13 -31.70
CA ILE A 55 -39.46 3.14 -31.98
C ILE A 55 -40.08 2.06 -32.87
N ASP A 56 -39.40 1.78 -33.97
CA ASP A 56 -39.77 0.77 -34.96
C ASP A 56 -38.58 -0.18 -35.20
N PRO A 57 -38.35 -1.12 -34.27
CA PRO A 57 -37.08 -1.79 -34.14
C PRO A 57 -36.97 -3.01 -35.07
N HIS A 58 -35.90 -3.03 -35.86
CA HIS A 58 -35.63 -4.07 -36.83
C HIS A 58 -34.17 -4.53 -36.76
N ALA A 59 -33.92 -5.81 -37.06
CA ALA A 59 -32.57 -6.31 -37.27
C ALA A 59 -32.46 -7.25 -38.48
N LEU A 60 -31.31 -7.23 -39.12
CA LEU A 60 -30.94 -8.15 -40.20
C LEU A 60 -29.69 -8.91 -39.79
N ILE A 61 -29.67 -10.21 -40.08
CA ILE A 61 -28.49 -11.06 -39.95
C ILE A 61 -28.25 -11.79 -41.26
N LYS A 62 -27.02 -11.72 -41.77
CA LYS A 62 -26.58 -12.50 -42.93
C LYS A 62 -25.25 -13.20 -42.62
N PHE A 63 -25.18 -14.48 -42.89
CA PHE A 63 -23.93 -15.25 -42.82
C PHE A 63 -23.29 -15.30 -44.19
N ASP A 64 -22.04 -14.88 -44.32
CA ASP A 64 -21.33 -14.83 -45.61
C ASP A 64 -19.79 -14.86 -45.41
N GLU A 65 -19.03 -14.88 -46.49
CA GLU A 65 -17.57 -14.78 -46.46
C GLU A 65 -17.11 -13.40 -45.98
N VAL A 66 -15.92 -13.37 -45.35
CA VAL A 66 -15.22 -12.12 -45.02
C VAL A 66 -14.61 -11.51 -46.29
N PRO A 67 -14.92 -10.25 -46.66
CA PRO A 67 -14.30 -9.55 -47.77
C PRO A 67 -12.79 -9.61 -47.71
N LYS A 68 -12.14 -9.83 -48.86
CA LYS A 68 -10.68 -9.95 -48.94
C LYS A 68 -9.97 -8.71 -48.42
N GLU A 69 -10.59 -7.54 -48.60
CA GLU A 69 -10.14 -6.25 -48.12
C GLU A 69 -10.04 -6.24 -46.59
N ILE A 70 -11.09 -6.71 -45.90
CA ILE A 70 -11.13 -6.82 -44.44
C ILE A 70 -10.13 -7.88 -43.98
N ALA A 71 -10.15 -9.08 -44.59
CA ALA A 71 -9.28 -10.18 -44.18
C ALA A 71 -7.78 -9.82 -44.25
N LYS A 72 -7.37 -9.11 -45.31
CA LYS A 72 -5.99 -8.66 -45.50
C LYS A 72 -5.58 -7.57 -44.51
N GLN A 73 -6.48 -6.64 -44.19
CA GLN A 73 -6.16 -5.48 -43.37
C GLN A 73 -5.94 -5.84 -41.89
N ILE A 74 -6.69 -6.81 -41.37
CA ILE A 74 -6.59 -7.25 -39.97
C ILE A 74 -5.97 -8.65 -39.81
N ASN A 75 -5.30 -9.15 -40.85
CA ASN A 75 -4.58 -10.43 -40.86
C ASN A 75 -5.42 -11.62 -40.35
N LEU A 76 -6.68 -11.66 -40.76
CA LEU A 76 -7.63 -12.71 -40.38
C LEU A 76 -7.37 -13.99 -41.18
N ARG A 77 -7.44 -15.14 -40.50
CA ARG A 77 -7.34 -16.47 -41.12
C ARG A 77 -8.72 -17.08 -41.38
N GLU A 78 -9.70 -16.66 -40.59
CA GLU A 78 -11.10 -17.06 -40.67
C GLU A 78 -11.73 -16.52 -41.96
N LYS A 79 -12.59 -17.34 -42.57
CA LYS A 79 -13.20 -17.03 -43.87
C LYS A 79 -14.67 -16.66 -43.80
N GLN A 80 -15.32 -16.91 -42.66
CA GLN A 80 -16.76 -16.78 -42.49
C GLN A 80 -17.09 -15.71 -41.44
N ALA A 81 -18.16 -14.96 -41.67
CA ALA A 81 -18.65 -13.95 -40.75
C ALA A 81 -20.19 -13.90 -40.73
N ALA A 82 -20.74 -13.39 -39.63
CA ALA A 82 -22.11 -12.90 -39.57
C ALA A 82 -22.11 -11.37 -39.61
N TYR A 83 -22.83 -10.81 -40.58
CA TYR A 83 -23.13 -9.38 -40.67
C TYR A 83 -24.43 -9.15 -39.93
N VAL A 84 -24.40 -8.24 -38.96
CA VAL A 84 -25.57 -7.91 -38.14
C VAL A 84 -25.83 -6.42 -38.28
N LEU A 85 -27.06 -6.05 -38.63
CA LEU A 85 -27.52 -4.67 -38.67
C LEU A 85 -28.72 -4.53 -37.75
N THR A 86 -28.74 -3.51 -36.90
CA THR A 86 -29.85 -3.17 -36.01
C THR A 86 -30.25 -1.72 -36.21
N THR A 87 -31.55 -1.41 -36.14
CA THR A 87 -32.05 -0.04 -36.19
C THR A 87 -33.24 0.11 -35.26
N VAL A 88 -33.40 1.28 -34.64
CA VAL A 88 -34.59 1.65 -33.85
C VAL A 88 -35.66 2.36 -34.68
N GLY A 89 -35.41 2.56 -35.99
CA GLY A 89 -36.33 3.23 -36.90
C GLY A 89 -36.13 4.74 -37.03
N ARG A 90 -36.79 5.33 -38.02
CA ARG A 90 -36.60 6.73 -38.43
C ARG A 90 -37.37 7.72 -37.54
N GLU A 91 -38.55 7.33 -37.05
CA GLU A 91 -39.47 8.25 -36.39
C GLU A 91 -38.92 8.84 -35.09
N VAL A 92 -38.25 8.03 -34.26
CA VAL A 92 -37.62 8.51 -33.01
C VAL A 92 -36.54 9.56 -33.27
N SER A 93 -35.72 9.37 -34.30
CA SER A 93 -34.68 10.35 -34.69
C SER A 93 -35.29 11.64 -35.23
N ALA A 94 -36.38 11.53 -36.01
CA ALA A 94 -37.12 12.69 -36.50
C ALA A 94 -37.78 13.48 -35.35
N TYR A 95 -38.27 12.78 -34.33
CA TYR A 95 -38.88 13.38 -33.16
C TYR A 95 -37.86 14.10 -32.26
N SER A 96 -36.71 13.48 -32.02
CA SER A 96 -35.56 14.15 -31.38
C SER A 96 -35.19 15.45 -32.11
N THR A 97 -35.04 15.39 -33.44
CA THR A 97 -34.72 16.55 -34.28
C THR A 97 -35.78 17.65 -34.17
N LEU A 98 -37.07 17.29 -34.08
CA LEU A 98 -38.16 18.24 -33.90
C LEU A 98 -38.07 18.99 -32.57
N MET A 99 -37.76 18.30 -31.45
CA MET A 99 -37.58 18.94 -30.14
C MET A 99 -36.42 19.95 -30.17
N PHE A 100 -35.29 19.56 -30.78
CA PHE A 100 -34.17 20.49 -30.99
C PHE A 100 -34.56 21.72 -31.81
N GLN A 101 -35.37 21.57 -32.85
CA GLN A 101 -35.86 22.69 -33.68
C GLN A 101 -36.84 23.60 -32.93
N GLN A 102 -37.58 23.06 -31.96
CA GLN A 102 -38.51 23.82 -31.10
C GLN A 102 -37.81 24.52 -29.93
N GLY A 103 -36.51 24.30 -29.73
CA GLY A 103 -35.73 24.87 -28.64
C GLY A 103 -35.78 24.04 -27.35
N ASP A 104 -36.40 22.86 -27.38
CA ASP A 104 -36.44 21.94 -26.24
C ASP A 104 -35.25 20.97 -26.30
N TYR A 105 -34.09 21.49 -25.89
CA TYR A 105 -32.82 20.75 -25.97
C TYR A 105 -32.78 19.55 -25.03
N LEU A 106 -33.37 19.65 -23.83
CA LEU A 106 -33.39 18.56 -22.86
C LEU A 106 -34.19 17.37 -23.38
N LYS A 107 -35.40 17.61 -23.92
CA LYS A 107 -36.19 16.54 -24.55
C LYS A 107 -35.47 15.94 -25.73
N GLY A 108 -34.87 16.76 -26.60
CA GLY A 108 -34.05 16.28 -27.72
C GLY A 108 -32.94 15.34 -27.25
N MET A 109 -32.16 15.75 -26.24
CA MET A 109 -31.06 14.94 -25.68
C MET A 109 -31.57 13.65 -25.02
N LEU A 110 -32.67 13.70 -24.27
CA LEU A 110 -33.29 12.53 -23.64
C LEU A 110 -33.77 11.52 -24.68
N ILE A 111 -34.51 11.96 -25.70
CA ILE A 111 -35.00 11.08 -26.78
C ILE A 111 -33.82 10.39 -27.48
N ASP A 112 -32.75 11.14 -27.77
CA ASP A 112 -31.56 10.59 -28.42
C ASP A 112 -30.85 9.54 -27.57
N ALA A 113 -30.71 9.79 -26.26
CA ALA A 113 -30.11 8.87 -25.31
C ALA A 113 -30.99 7.62 -25.06
N MET A 114 -32.31 7.79 -25.05
CA MET A 114 -33.29 6.69 -24.97
C MET A 114 -33.22 5.79 -26.20
N ALA A 115 -33.10 6.37 -27.40
CA ALA A 115 -32.91 5.63 -28.64
C ALA A 115 -31.60 4.83 -28.65
N ASP A 116 -30.49 5.43 -28.18
CA ASP A 116 -29.20 4.73 -28.04
C ASP A 116 -29.29 3.59 -27.02
N SER A 117 -29.90 3.85 -25.85
CA SER A 117 -30.13 2.80 -24.86
C SER A 117 -30.95 1.64 -25.42
N PHE A 118 -32.00 1.91 -26.19
CA PHE A 118 -32.81 0.85 -26.81
C PHE A 118 -31.98 0.06 -27.82
N LEU A 119 -31.19 0.73 -28.66
CA LEU A 119 -30.32 0.09 -29.65
C LEU A 119 -29.31 -0.85 -28.99
N PHE A 120 -28.70 -0.46 -27.86
CA PHE A 120 -27.80 -1.34 -27.10
C PHE A 120 -28.52 -2.59 -26.55
N GLN A 121 -29.74 -2.43 -26.04
CA GLN A 121 -30.53 -3.55 -25.51
C GLN A 121 -31.01 -4.48 -26.63
N MET A 122 -31.26 -3.96 -27.84
CA MET A 122 -31.51 -4.79 -29.02
C MET A 122 -30.30 -5.67 -29.36
N GLU A 123 -29.09 -5.12 -29.35
CA GLU A 123 -27.87 -5.91 -29.60
C GLU A 123 -27.70 -7.04 -28.59
N ASP A 124 -28.00 -6.79 -27.31
CA ASP A 124 -27.98 -7.82 -26.27
C ASP A 124 -29.04 -8.90 -26.48
N ALA A 125 -30.26 -8.52 -26.88
CA ALA A 125 -31.33 -9.47 -27.18
C ALA A 125 -31.01 -10.37 -28.41
N LEU A 126 -30.16 -9.92 -29.33
CA LEU A 126 -29.72 -10.72 -30.47
C LEU A 126 -28.76 -11.86 -30.10
N GLN A 127 -28.17 -11.85 -28.89
CA GLN A 127 -27.20 -12.88 -28.49
C GLN A 127 -27.80 -14.28 -28.55
N ASP A 128 -29.03 -14.47 -28.09
CA ASP A 128 -29.67 -15.79 -28.06
C ASP A 128 -29.94 -16.33 -29.48
N VAL A 129 -30.39 -15.46 -30.38
CA VAL A 129 -30.60 -15.81 -31.79
C VAL A 129 -29.29 -16.18 -32.46
N LEU A 130 -28.23 -15.39 -32.23
CA LEU A 130 -26.92 -15.66 -32.80
C LEU A 130 -26.31 -16.95 -32.23
N ARG A 131 -26.50 -17.25 -30.94
CA ARG A 131 -26.10 -18.55 -30.37
C ARG A 131 -26.78 -19.71 -31.09
N GLU A 132 -28.09 -19.63 -31.29
CA GLU A 132 -28.84 -20.68 -31.97
C GLU A 132 -28.42 -20.84 -33.44
N GLU A 133 -28.29 -19.74 -34.18
CA GLU A 133 -27.87 -19.76 -35.59
C GLU A 133 -26.41 -20.23 -35.76
N CYS A 134 -25.51 -19.87 -34.85
CA CYS A 134 -24.13 -20.36 -34.81
C CYS A 134 -24.06 -21.86 -34.48
N ALA A 135 -24.83 -22.32 -33.48
CA ALA A 135 -24.92 -23.75 -33.14
C ALA A 135 -25.43 -24.59 -34.31
N ASN A 136 -26.46 -24.11 -35.03
CA ASN A 136 -26.97 -24.76 -36.24
C ASN A 136 -25.93 -24.86 -37.36
N ARG A 137 -24.90 -23.99 -37.36
CA ARG A 137 -23.80 -23.97 -38.32
C ARG A 137 -22.52 -24.64 -37.81
N LYS A 138 -22.52 -25.18 -36.58
CA LYS A 138 -21.33 -25.72 -35.90
C LYS A 138 -20.17 -24.73 -35.87
N ALA A 139 -20.48 -23.47 -35.54
CA ALA A 139 -19.52 -22.40 -35.46
C ALA A 139 -19.64 -21.65 -34.13
N GLY A 140 -18.53 -21.10 -33.64
CA GLY A 140 -18.49 -20.09 -32.59
C GLY A 140 -18.26 -18.68 -33.13
N ILE A 141 -18.28 -17.69 -32.25
CA ILE A 141 -17.93 -16.29 -32.54
C ILE A 141 -16.59 -15.97 -31.89
N LYS A 142 -15.56 -15.74 -32.71
CA LYS A 142 -14.19 -15.46 -32.27
C LYS A 142 -13.99 -14.01 -31.83
N LYS A 143 -14.57 -13.08 -32.59
CA LYS A 143 -14.40 -11.65 -32.34
C LYS A 143 -15.50 -10.83 -33.00
N ARG A 144 -15.87 -9.73 -32.36
CA ARG A 144 -16.63 -8.61 -32.92
C ARG A 144 -15.70 -7.58 -33.56
N LEU A 145 -16.12 -7.03 -34.70
CA LEU A 145 -15.47 -5.93 -35.40
C LEU A 145 -16.47 -4.79 -35.63
N GLU A 146 -16.08 -3.58 -35.26
CA GLU A 146 -16.87 -2.36 -35.45
C GLU A 146 -16.08 -1.29 -36.20
N ALA A 147 -16.78 -0.46 -36.98
CA ALA A 147 -16.21 0.76 -37.54
C ALA A 147 -16.47 1.96 -36.60
N PRO A 148 -15.52 2.89 -36.41
CA PRO A 148 -14.16 2.93 -37.00
C PRO A 148 -13.10 2.17 -36.19
N HIS A 149 -13.48 1.51 -35.10
CA HIS A 149 -12.54 1.07 -34.06
C HIS A 149 -11.68 -0.13 -34.47
N ASP A 150 -12.29 -1.21 -34.96
CA ASP A 150 -11.59 -2.41 -35.42
C ASP A 150 -11.34 -2.39 -36.93
N ILE A 151 -12.22 -1.71 -37.68
CA ILE A 151 -12.18 -1.62 -39.14
C ILE A 151 -12.47 -0.17 -39.60
N PRO A 152 -11.98 0.27 -40.77
CA PRO A 152 -12.23 1.62 -41.28
C PRO A 152 -13.70 1.93 -41.54
N MET A 153 -14.09 3.21 -41.51
CA MET A 153 -15.47 3.68 -41.75
C MET A 153 -16.03 3.24 -43.11
N GLU A 154 -15.18 3.16 -44.13
CA GLU A 154 -15.55 2.76 -45.49
C GLU A 154 -16.17 1.35 -45.53
N MET A 155 -15.84 0.51 -44.55
CA MET A 155 -16.36 -0.86 -44.46
C MET A 155 -17.86 -0.89 -44.15
N GLN A 156 -18.44 0.16 -43.55
CA GLN A 156 -19.89 0.23 -43.35
C GLN A 156 -20.65 0.14 -44.68
N GLN A 157 -20.12 0.71 -45.76
CA GLN A 157 -20.74 0.63 -47.10
C GLN A 157 -20.64 -0.78 -47.71
N VAL A 158 -19.59 -1.53 -47.37
CA VAL A 158 -19.45 -2.93 -47.78
C VAL A 158 -20.49 -3.77 -47.04
N MET A 159 -20.64 -3.56 -45.73
CA MET A 159 -21.59 -4.27 -44.87
C MET A 159 -23.05 -3.97 -45.26
N HIS A 160 -23.37 -2.69 -45.50
CA HIS A 160 -24.67 -2.22 -45.98
C HIS A 160 -25.13 -2.97 -47.25
N ARG A 161 -24.23 -3.11 -48.23
CA ARG A 161 -24.49 -3.84 -49.47
C ARG A 161 -24.59 -5.34 -49.25
N GLN A 162 -23.70 -5.92 -48.43
CA GLN A 162 -23.69 -7.35 -48.13
C GLN A 162 -25.02 -7.81 -47.52
N ILE A 163 -25.57 -7.01 -46.61
CA ILE A 163 -26.83 -7.31 -45.92
C ILE A 163 -28.08 -6.75 -46.62
N ARG A 164 -27.91 -6.12 -47.80
CA ARG A 164 -28.98 -5.52 -48.62
C ARG A 164 -29.87 -4.57 -47.82
N ALA A 165 -29.30 -3.76 -46.93
CA ALA A 165 -30.05 -2.98 -45.94
C ALA A 165 -31.08 -2.03 -46.56
N GLU A 166 -30.76 -1.39 -47.70
CA GLU A 166 -31.66 -0.48 -48.40
C GLU A 166 -32.88 -1.19 -49.00
N GLU A 167 -32.68 -2.36 -49.62
CA GLU A 167 -33.78 -3.15 -50.18
C GLU A 167 -34.67 -3.75 -49.10
N MET A 168 -34.05 -4.18 -48.00
CA MET A 168 -34.72 -4.95 -46.95
C MET A 168 -35.49 -4.06 -45.98
N LEU A 169 -34.91 -2.91 -45.59
CA LEU A 169 -35.44 -2.02 -44.54
C LEU A 169 -35.48 -0.54 -44.96
N GLY A 170 -35.09 -0.18 -46.19
CA GLY A 170 -35.05 1.23 -46.62
C GLY A 170 -33.98 2.06 -45.92
N ILE A 171 -32.96 1.41 -45.35
CA ILE A 171 -31.87 2.07 -44.63
C ILE A 171 -30.83 2.53 -45.65
N GLY A 172 -30.64 3.84 -45.76
CA GLY A 172 -29.62 4.44 -46.62
C GLY A 172 -28.25 4.50 -45.95
N ILE A 173 -27.22 4.82 -46.73
CA ILE A 173 -25.90 5.20 -46.22
C ILE A 173 -25.39 6.41 -46.99
N THR A 174 -24.94 7.43 -46.27
CA THR A 174 -24.44 8.68 -46.86
C THR A 174 -23.04 8.50 -47.44
N SER A 175 -22.56 9.49 -48.21
CA SER A 175 -21.16 9.51 -48.70
C SER A 175 -20.12 9.62 -47.58
N GLY A 176 -20.54 10.06 -46.38
CA GLY A 176 -19.72 10.05 -45.16
C GLY A 176 -19.80 8.75 -44.36
N TYR A 177 -20.37 7.69 -44.93
CA TYR A 177 -20.54 6.37 -44.31
C TYR A 177 -21.44 6.33 -43.07
N MET A 178 -22.29 7.35 -42.88
CA MET A 178 -23.32 7.36 -41.83
C MET A 178 -24.62 6.76 -42.36
N PHE A 179 -25.26 5.88 -41.58
CA PHE A 179 -26.57 5.32 -41.90
C PHE A 179 -27.70 6.36 -41.82
N ASP A 180 -28.74 6.17 -42.63
CA ASP A 180 -30.02 6.90 -42.54
C ASP A 180 -31.17 5.89 -42.42
N PRO A 181 -31.84 5.77 -41.25
CA PRO A 181 -31.73 6.66 -40.08
C PRO A 181 -30.46 6.47 -39.26
N VAL A 182 -30.07 7.52 -38.52
CA VAL A 182 -28.80 7.62 -37.77
C VAL A 182 -28.69 6.60 -36.64
N LYS A 183 -29.81 6.27 -35.98
CA LYS A 183 -29.87 5.29 -34.88
C LYS A 183 -29.90 3.86 -35.45
N THR A 184 -28.83 3.54 -36.16
CA THR A 184 -28.58 2.26 -36.83
C THR A 184 -27.15 1.83 -36.54
N SER A 185 -26.97 0.59 -36.08
CA SER A 185 -25.67 -0.04 -35.83
C SER A 185 -25.45 -1.19 -36.80
N CYS A 186 -24.21 -1.39 -37.24
CA CYS A 186 -23.84 -2.54 -38.05
C CYS A 186 -22.47 -3.07 -37.63
N LEU A 187 -22.40 -4.38 -37.39
CA LEU A 187 -21.22 -5.06 -36.86
C LEU A 187 -20.89 -6.34 -37.64
N ILE A 188 -19.63 -6.76 -37.60
CA ILE A 188 -19.16 -8.03 -38.18
C ILE A 188 -18.73 -8.96 -37.05
N LEU A 189 -19.29 -10.17 -37.05
CA LEU A 189 -18.92 -11.24 -36.12
C LEU A 189 -18.11 -12.29 -36.86
N VAL A 190 -16.82 -12.37 -36.57
CA VAL A 190 -15.92 -13.35 -37.19
C VAL A 190 -16.19 -14.73 -36.59
N LEU A 191 -16.45 -15.72 -37.45
CA LEU A 191 -16.78 -17.08 -37.03
C LEU A 191 -15.54 -17.97 -36.90
N THR A 192 -15.60 -18.94 -36.00
CA THR A 192 -14.57 -19.95 -35.74
C THR A 192 -15.18 -21.35 -35.67
N ASP A 193 -14.37 -22.38 -35.86
CA ASP A 193 -14.79 -23.78 -35.72
C ASP A 193 -14.92 -24.22 -34.25
N ASP A 194 -14.48 -23.40 -33.28
CA ASP A 194 -14.69 -23.66 -31.86
C ASP A 194 -16.08 -23.23 -31.41
N GLU A 195 -17.02 -24.18 -31.36
CA GLU A 195 -18.42 -23.98 -30.94
C GLU A 195 -18.58 -23.40 -29.51
N LYS A 196 -17.55 -23.49 -28.65
CA LYS A 196 -17.61 -22.94 -27.29
C LYS A 196 -17.24 -21.45 -27.24
N GLU A 197 -16.60 -20.92 -28.28
CA GLU A 197 -16.18 -19.53 -28.31
C GLU A 197 -17.38 -18.63 -28.67
N PHE A 198 -17.72 -17.67 -27.80
CA PHE A 198 -18.80 -16.71 -28.03
C PHE A 198 -18.40 -15.30 -27.57
N ARG A 199 -17.64 -14.60 -28.41
CA ARG A 199 -17.10 -13.25 -28.15
C ARG A 199 -17.83 -12.17 -28.96
N MET A 200 -19.09 -11.95 -28.63
CA MET A 200 -19.96 -10.95 -29.27
C MET A 200 -19.95 -9.57 -28.56
N GLN A 201 -19.55 -9.49 -27.30
CA GLN A 201 -19.61 -8.24 -26.53
C GLN A 201 -18.43 -7.31 -26.84
N HIS A 202 -18.65 -6.02 -26.65
CA HIS A 202 -17.61 -5.00 -26.81
C HIS A 202 -16.54 -5.11 -25.72
N ASP A 203 -15.26 -5.09 -26.10
CA ASP A 203 -14.13 -5.15 -25.17
C ASP A 203 -13.68 -3.73 -24.79
N CYS A 204 -14.23 -3.21 -23.69
CA CYS A 204 -13.90 -1.87 -23.20
C CYS A 204 -12.40 -1.68 -22.95
N ARG A 205 -11.62 -2.74 -22.64
CA ARG A 205 -10.18 -2.60 -22.39
C ARG A 205 -9.40 -2.25 -23.65
N LYS A 206 -9.87 -2.68 -24.82
CA LYS A 206 -9.27 -2.37 -26.13
C LYS A 206 -9.87 -1.12 -26.79
N CYS A 207 -10.94 -0.59 -26.20
CA CYS A 207 -11.61 0.61 -26.69
C CYS A 207 -10.77 1.87 -26.46
N SER A 208 -10.56 2.63 -27.54
CA SER A 208 -9.83 3.91 -27.54
C SER A 208 -10.62 5.05 -26.87
N ALA A 209 -11.92 4.89 -26.64
CA ALA A 209 -12.74 5.84 -25.88
C ALA A 209 -12.49 5.68 -24.36
N LEU A 210 -11.33 6.14 -23.89
CA LEU A 210 -10.90 6.04 -22.48
C LEU A 210 -11.80 6.81 -21.50
N HIS A 211 -12.59 7.76 -22.00
CA HIS A 211 -13.54 8.57 -21.23
C HIS A 211 -15.00 8.18 -21.48
N CYS A 212 -15.25 7.03 -22.14
CA CYS A 212 -16.60 6.54 -22.37
C CYS A 212 -17.34 6.37 -21.03
N LYS A 213 -18.51 7.00 -20.90
CA LYS A 213 -19.34 6.94 -19.69
C LYS A 213 -19.95 5.55 -19.46
N LEU A 214 -20.03 4.74 -20.52
CA LEU A 214 -20.51 3.35 -20.49
C LEU A 214 -19.36 2.33 -20.42
N ARG A 215 -18.13 2.77 -20.14
CA ARG A 215 -16.96 1.88 -20.08
C ARG A 215 -17.14 0.85 -18.97
N LYS A 216 -17.33 -0.42 -19.35
CA LYS A 216 -17.49 -1.57 -18.44
C LYS A 216 -16.25 -2.47 -18.53
N VAL A 217 -15.34 -2.33 -17.58
CA VAL A 217 -14.15 -3.18 -17.50
C VAL A 217 -14.28 -4.11 -16.30
N ALA A 218 -14.56 -5.38 -16.55
CA ALA A 218 -14.54 -6.42 -15.51
C ALA A 218 -13.13 -6.50 -14.90
N PRO A 219 -12.99 -6.74 -13.57
CA PRO A 219 -11.68 -6.94 -12.95
C PRO A 219 -10.93 -8.11 -13.61
N VAL A 220 -9.61 -8.00 -13.72
CA VAL A 220 -8.78 -9.17 -14.07
C VAL A 220 -8.54 -9.99 -12.81
N MET A 221 -8.52 -11.30 -12.98
CA MET A 221 -8.21 -12.22 -11.90
C MET A 221 -6.72 -12.47 -11.89
N ILE A 222 -6.08 -12.14 -10.77
CA ILE A 222 -4.68 -12.48 -10.50
C ILE A 222 -4.69 -13.76 -9.67
N GLU A 223 -4.10 -14.82 -10.20
CA GLU A 223 -3.81 -16.03 -9.44
C GLU A 223 -2.45 -15.88 -8.74
N VAL A 224 -2.48 -15.81 -7.42
CA VAL A 224 -1.31 -15.58 -6.57
C VAL A 224 -0.85 -16.91 -5.98
N ILE A 225 0.41 -17.27 -6.25
CA ILE A 225 1.07 -18.42 -5.63
C ILE A 225 1.98 -17.92 -4.51
N GLU A 226 1.72 -18.40 -3.30
CA GLU A 226 2.43 -18.02 -2.09
C GLU A 226 2.57 -19.25 -1.17
N ASN A 227 3.82 -19.60 -0.79
CA ASN A 227 4.12 -20.73 0.10
C ASN A 227 3.44 -22.05 -0.32
N GLY A 228 3.37 -22.30 -1.63
CA GLY A 228 2.72 -23.50 -2.20
C GLY A 228 1.18 -23.48 -2.20
N LYS A 229 0.55 -22.40 -1.74
CA LYS A 229 -0.90 -22.17 -1.82
C LYS A 229 -1.22 -21.24 -3.00
N SER A 230 -2.34 -21.48 -3.68
CA SER A 230 -2.86 -20.63 -4.75
C SER A 230 -4.21 -20.04 -4.35
N TYR A 231 -4.37 -18.73 -4.53
CA TYR A 231 -5.64 -18.03 -4.37
C TYR A 231 -5.81 -16.97 -5.45
N ARG A 232 -7.05 -16.52 -5.67
CA ARG A 232 -7.39 -15.55 -6.72
C ARG A 232 -7.89 -14.25 -6.13
N ILE A 233 -7.36 -13.14 -6.63
CA ILE A 233 -7.79 -11.80 -6.26
C ILE A 233 -8.22 -10.99 -7.51
N PRO A 234 -9.29 -10.20 -7.43
CA PRO A 234 -9.67 -9.26 -8.47
C PRO A 234 -8.74 -8.02 -8.48
N CYS A 235 -8.41 -7.55 -9.68
CA CYS A 235 -7.67 -6.31 -9.92
C CYS A 235 -8.45 -5.43 -10.90
N ALA A 236 -8.79 -4.22 -10.45
CA ALA A 236 -9.56 -3.24 -11.23
C ALA A 236 -8.73 -2.62 -12.38
N GLU A 237 -9.41 -1.95 -13.31
CA GLU A 237 -8.74 -1.20 -14.39
C GLU A 237 -7.84 -0.10 -13.78
N LYS A 238 -6.60 0.01 -14.28
CA LYS A 238 -5.57 0.95 -13.77
C LYS A 238 -5.16 0.72 -12.30
N GLN A 239 -5.55 -0.38 -11.68
CA GLN A 239 -5.02 -0.80 -10.39
C GLN A 239 -3.70 -1.55 -10.61
N SER A 240 -2.69 -1.26 -9.79
CA SER A 240 -1.43 -2.01 -9.81
C SER A 240 -1.62 -3.36 -9.12
N ILE A 241 -0.77 -4.35 -9.43
CA ILE A 241 -0.77 -5.63 -8.71
C ILE A 241 -0.54 -5.40 -7.21
N LEU A 242 0.34 -4.46 -6.84
CA LEU A 242 0.56 -4.11 -5.43
C LEU A 242 -0.73 -3.65 -4.74
N ASP A 243 -1.47 -2.72 -5.36
CA ASP A 243 -2.73 -2.22 -4.78
C ASP A 243 -3.79 -3.32 -4.68
N ALA A 244 -3.85 -4.24 -5.65
CA ALA A 244 -4.77 -5.37 -5.62
C ALA A 244 -4.46 -6.34 -4.48
N LEU A 245 -3.16 -6.63 -4.27
CA LEU A 245 -2.67 -7.45 -3.17
C LEU A 245 -3.02 -6.82 -1.81
N ILE A 246 -2.70 -5.53 -1.62
CA ILE A 246 -3.00 -4.79 -0.39
C ILE A 246 -4.50 -4.80 -0.09
N ALA A 247 -5.36 -4.58 -1.10
CA ALA A 247 -6.81 -4.57 -0.95
C ALA A 247 -7.40 -5.92 -0.50
N HIS A 248 -6.63 -7.00 -0.63
CA HIS A 248 -7.02 -8.36 -0.26
C HIS A 248 -6.16 -8.91 0.89
N ASP A 249 -5.62 -8.02 1.73
CA ASP A 249 -4.82 -8.33 2.91
C ASP A 249 -3.53 -9.13 2.62
N VAL A 250 -3.03 -9.03 1.38
CA VAL A 250 -1.74 -9.58 0.99
C VAL A 250 -0.72 -8.45 1.04
N TYR A 251 -0.06 -8.36 2.19
CA TYR A 251 0.95 -7.33 2.47
C TYR A 251 2.31 -7.77 1.91
N PHE A 252 3.01 -6.79 1.32
CA PHE A 252 4.26 -7.00 0.61
C PHE A 252 5.20 -5.79 0.86
N SER A 253 6.51 -6.03 0.95
CA SER A 253 7.52 -4.99 1.13
C SER A 253 7.50 -3.93 0.01
N ALA A 254 6.86 -2.80 0.27
CA ALA A 254 6.75 -1.65 -0.63
C ALA A 254 7.32 -0.39 0.02
N VAL A 255 8.58 -0.48 0.44
CA VAL A 255 9.36 0.55 1.16
C VAL A 255 9.19 1.96 0.56
N CYS A 256 9.16 2.10 -0.77
CA CYS A 256 9.00 3.40 -1.43
C CYS A 256 7.54 3.86 -1.64
N GLY A 257 6.54 3.22 -1.05
CA GLY A 257 5.12 3.55 -1.23
C GLY A 257 4.65 3.42 -2.69
N GLY A 258 5.11 2.39 -3.39
CA GLY A 258 4.70 2.13 -4.77
C GLY A 258 5.33 3.00 -5.88
N LYS A 259 6.33 3.84 -5.56
CA LYS A 259 6.97 4.74 -6.53
C LYS A 259 7.88 4.05 -7.56
N GLY A 260 8.14 2.75 -7.42
CA GLY A 260 9.01 1.98 -8.33
C GLY A 260 10.51 2.30 -8.18
N ILE A 261 10.96 2.66 -6.97
CA ILE A 261 12.33 3.11 -6.69
C ILE A 261 13.12 2.12 -5.81
N CYS A 262 12.48 1.43 -4.87
CA CYS A 262 13.20 0.58 -3.91
C CYS A 262 13.60 -0.79 -4.47
N GLY A 263 12.87 -1.31 -5.47
CA GLY A 263 13.09 -2.66 -6.00
C GLY A 263 12.54 -3.80 -5.12
N LYS A 264 12.03 -3.48 -3.92
CA LYS A 264 11.63 -4.48 -2.93
C LYS A 264 10.34 -5.20 -3.29
N CYS A 265 9.41 -4.56 -4.00
CA CYS A 265 8.11 -5.12 -4.41
C CYS A 265 8.18 -6.15 -5.56
N LYS A 266 9.15 -7.06 -5.52
CA LYS A 266 9.47 -8.00 -6.61
C LYS A 266 8.46 -9.14 -6.67
N ILE A 267 7.94 -9.41 -7.86
CA ILE A 267 7.08 -10.56 -8.17
C ILE A 267 7.63 -11.29 -9.39
N GLN A 268 7.27 -12.56 -9.55
CA GLN A 268 7.54 -13.32 -10.77
C GLN A 268 6.23 -13.61 -11.51
N LEU A 269 6.15 -13.23 -12.78
CA LEU A 269 5.08 -13.62 -13.68
C LEU A 269 5.30 -15.07 -14.15
N LEU A 270 4.33 -15.94 -13.88
CA LEU A 270 4.35 -17.35 -14.29
C LEU A 270 3.52 -17.61 -15.55
N GLU A 271 2.34 -16.98 -15.64
CA GLU A 271 1.43 -17.07 -16.80
C GLU A 271 0.75 -15.72 -17.06
N GLY A 272 0.44 -15.43 -18.32
CA GLY A 272 -0.12 -14.15 -18.77
C GLY A 272 0.96 -13.16 -19.24
N SER A 273 0.60 -11.88 -19.35
CA SER A 273 1.51 -10.83 -19.81
C SER A 273 1.52 -9.59 -18.90
N LEU A 274 2.73 -9.07 -18.65
CA LEU A 274 2.98 -7.80 -17.96
C LEU A 274 4.08 -7.02 -18.68
N ASP A 275 3.81 -5.74 -18.93
CA ASP A 275 4.78 -4.82 -19.55
C ASP A 275 6.05 -4.71 -18.69
N VAL A 276 7.21 -4.56 -19.32
CA VAL A 276 8.46 -4.16 -18.65
C VAL A 276 8.46 -2.64 -18.57
N THR A 277 8.59 -2.09 -17.37
CA THR A 277 8.65 -0.65 -17.14
C THR A 277 10.09 -0.15 -17.00
N PRO A 278 10.37 1.15 -17.23
CA PRO A 278 11.71 1.71 -16.98
C PRO A 278 12.17 1.56 -15.52
N SER A 279 11.23 1.42 -14.58
CA SER A 279 11.55 1.11 -13.17
C SER A 279 12.07 -0.32 -13.01
N ASP A 280 11.52 -1.27 -13.77
CA ASP A 280 11.96 -2.66 -13.77
C ASP A 280 13.38 -2.78 -14.35
N GLU A 281 13.65 -2.10 -15.47
CA GLU A 281 14.97 -2.10 -16.13
C GLU A 281 16.09 -1.55 -15.25
N LYS A 282 15.77 -0.66 -14.31
CA LYS A 282 16.72 -0.12 -13.32
C LYS A 282 17.01 -1.07 -12.17
N LYS A 283 16.19 -2.11 -11.97
CA LYS A 283 16.24 -2.97 -10.77
C LYS A 283 16.53 -4.43 -11.08
N PHE A 284 16.19 -4.90 -12.27
CA PHE A 284 16.37 -6.28 -12.66
C PHE A 284 17.31 -6.38 -13.86
N THR A 285 18.12 -7.43 -13.85
CA THR A 285 18.94 -7.81 -15.00
C THR A 285 18.06 -8.26 -16.17
N LYS A 286 18.61 -8.27 -17.39
CA LYS A 286 17.87 -8.78 -18.57
C LYS A 286 17.38 -10.22 -18.38
N GLU A 287 18.22 -11.08 -17.79
CA GLU A 287 17.88 -12.47 -17.52
C GLU A 287 16.71 -12.58 -16.52
N GLU A 288 16.67 -11.73 -15.50
CA GLU A 288 15.54 -11.68 -14.56
C GLU A 288 14.26 -11.20 -15.24
N LEU A 289 14.33 -10.17 -16.09
CA LEU A 289 13.17 -9.68 -16.83
C LEU A 289 12.60 -10.76 -17.77
N GLU A 290 13.47 -11.55 -18.40
CA GLU A 290 13.11 -12.71 -19.24
C GLU A 290 12.46 -13.84 -18.43
N LYS A 291 12.90 -14.05 -17.18
CA LYS A 291 12.30 -15.00 -16.22
C LYS A 291 10.96 -14.51 -15.63
N GLY A 292 10.47 -13.35 -16.07
CA GLY A 292 9.17 -12.80 -15.68
C GLY A 292 9.20 -11.88 -14.44
N TYR A 293 10.37 -11.48 -13.95
CA TYR A 293 10.43 -10.59 -12.77
C TYR A 293 9.95 -9.18 -13.08
N ARG A 294 9.08 -8.65 -12.22
CA ARG A 294 8.49 -7.30 -12.32
C ARG A 294 8.34 -6.67 -10.94
N LEU A 295 8.26 -5.34 -10.88
CA LEU A 295 7.83 -4.59 -9.70
C LEU A 295 6.31 -4.56 -9.64
N SER A 296 5.70 -5.17 -8.63
CA SER A 296 4.23 -5.22 -8.49
C SER A 296 3.58 -3.83 -8.43
N CYS A 297 4.28 -2.82 -7.91
CA CYS A 297 3.80 -1.44 -7.88
C CYS A 297 3.76 -0.72 -9.24
N ARG A 298 4.43 -1.28 -10.26
CA ARG A 298 4.43 -0.75 -11.63
C ARG A 298 3.81 -1.72 -12.63
N ALA A 299 3.34 -2.86 -12.16
CA ALA A 299 2.66 -3.87 -12.96
C ALA A 299 1.15 -3.60 -12.98
N PHE A 300 0.59 -3.35 -14.17
CA PHE A 300 -0.84 -3.11 -14.39
C PHE A 300 -1.38 -4.19 -15.34
N PRO A 301 -2.04 -5.24 -14.81
CA PRO A 301 -2.46 -6.38 -15.61
C PRO A 301 -3.59 -6.00 -16.58
N LYS A 302 -3.41 -6.37 -17.84
CA LYS A 302 -4.40 -6.14 -18.91
C LYS A 302 -5.32 -7.35 -19.12
N GLU A 303 -4.85 -8.53 -18.72
CA GLU A 303 -5.54 -9.83 -18.78
C GLU A 303 -5.29 -10.60 -17.47
N ASP A 304 -6.00 -11.70 -17.29
CA ASP A 304 -5.78 -12.62 -16.16
C ASP A 304 -4.35 -13.15 -16.18
N CYS A 305 -3.70 -13.15 -15.02
CA CYS A 305 -2.30 -13.56 -14.91
C CYS A 305 -2.05 -14.37 -13.65
N LYS A 306 -0.97 -15.14 -13.67
CA LYS A 306 -0.50 -15.94 -12.54
C LYS A 306 0.86 -15.42 -12.08
N ILE A 307 0.99 -15.14 -10.80
CA ILE A 307 2.22 -14.60 -10.21
C ILE A 307 2.69 -15.44 -9.03
N ALA A 308 4.00 -15.47 -8.79
CA ALA A 308 4.58 -15.98 -7.55
C ALA A 308 5.09 -14.83 -6.67
N LEU A 309 4.85 -14.96 -5.37
CA LEU A 309 5.45 -14.14 -4.32
C LEU A 309 6.57 -14.94 -3.65
N ASP A 310 7.75 -14.34 -3.52
CA ASP A 310 8.87 -14.92 -2.78
C ASP A 310 8.94 -14.25 -1.41
N ARG A 311 8.61 -14.99 -0.35
CA ARG A 311 8.41 -14.45 1.00
C ARG A 311 9.58 -14.69 1.95
N ASN A 312 10.78 -14.89 1.41
CA ASN A 312 11.96 -15.24 2.21
C ASN A 312 12.40 -14.16 3.22
N ASP A 313 11.85 -12.94 3.16
CA ASP A 313 12.28 -11.85 4.06
C ASP A 313 11.43 -11.72 5.34
N GLU A 314 10.18 -12.18 5.41
CA GLU A 314 9.24 -11.70 6.46
C GLU A 314 8.94 -12.68 7.61
N SER A 315 9.06 -14.00 7.40
CA SER A 315 8.77 -15.00 8.45
C SER A 315 9.90 -15.21 9.46
N ASP A 316 11.10 -14.70 9.16
CA ASP A 316 12.34 -14.98 9.91
C ASP A 316 12.91 -13.76 10.65
N PHE A 317 12.17 -12.65 10.72
CA PHE A 317 12.52 -11.52 11.59
C PHE A 317 12.49 -11.98 13.05
N GLU A 318 13.65 -12.02 13.69
CA GLU A 318 13.72 -12.04 15.14
C GLU A 318 13.33 -10.66 15.64
N ILE A 319 12.06 -10.53 15.99
CA ILE A 319 11.52 -9.31 16.55
C ILE A 319 11.98 -9.23 18.00
N VAL A 320 13.04 -8.46 18.23
CA VAL A 320 13.55 -8.17 19.57
C VAL A 320 12.50 -7.36 20.34
N SER A 321 11.78 -8.02 21.23
CA SER A 321 10.82 -7.41 22.16
C SER A 321 11.31 -7.44 23.61
N ASP A 322 12.62 -7.62 23.82
CA ASP A 322 13.17 -7.88 25.15
C ASP A 322 12.94 -6.68 26.08
N TYR A 323 12.23 -6.98 27.16
CA TYR A 323 11.93 -6.11 28.27
C TYR A 323 12.65 -6.64 29.50
N SER A 324 13.30 -5.77 30.29
CA SER A 324 14.10 -6.15 31.45
C SER A 324 13.27 -6.56 32.70
N GLY A 325 11.98 -6.87 32.55
CA GLY A 325 11.12 -7.30 33.65
C GLY A 325 11.19 -8.80 33.91
N LYS A 326 10.86 -9.22 35.14
CA LYS A 326 10.77 -10.64 35.50
C LYS A 326 9.68 -11.32 34.68
N GLN A 327 10.08 -12.30 33.86
CA GLN A 327 9.19 -13.22 33.16
C GLN A 327 8.89 -14.39 34.09
N SER A 328 7.63 -14.80 34.23
CA SER A 328 7.31 -15.96 35.08
C SER A 328 7.65 -17.27 34.38
N ASP A 329 8.59 -18.05 34.90
CA ASP A 329 9.00 -19.36 34.36
C ASP A 329 7.93 -20.47 34.49
N SER A 330 6.76 -20.17 35.07
CA SER A 330 5.67 -21.11 35.29
C SER A 330 4.40 -20.66 34.56
N GLY A 331 3.99 -21.37 33.51
CA GLY A 331 2.78 -21.12 32.71
C GLY A 331 1.42 -21.30 33.42
N ALA A 332 1.33 -20.99 34.72
CA ALA A 332 0.06 -20.86 35.43
C ALA A 332 0.13 -19.64 36.35
N SER A 333 -0.21 -18.47 35.81
CA SER A 333 -0.45 -17.29 36.63
C SER A 333 -1.76 -17.49 37.42
N ASN A 334 -1.75 -17.14 38.71
CA ASN A 334 -2.96 -17.10 39.56
C ASN A 334 -3.72 -15.77 39.41
N ASP A 335 -3.35 -14.93 38.43
CA ASP A 335 -4.02 -13.65 38.18
C ASP A 335 -5.45 -13.89 37.69
N THR A 336 -6.38 -13.13 38.26
CA THR A 336 -7.79 -13.17 37.87
C THR A 336 -8.14 -12.06 36.87
N ALA A 337 -7.27 -11.06 36.77
CA ALA A 337 -7.41 -9.87 35.93
C ALA A 337 -6.08 -9.55 35.23
N PHE A 338 -6.18 -9.06 33.99
CA PHE A 338 -5.03 -8.79 33.13
C PHE A 338 -5.14 -7.44 32.43
N GLY A 339 -3.99 -6.91 32.03
CA GLY A 339 -3.89 -5.79 31.11
C GLY A 339 -3.09 -6.19 29.88
N ILE A 340 -3.27 -5.46 28.79
CA ILE A 340 -2.42 -5.60 27.59
C ILE A 340 -1.72 -4.28 27.35
N ALA A 341 -0.39 -4.27 27.49
CA ALA A 341 0.44 -3.14 27.08
C ALA A 341 0.88 -3.35 25.64
N ILE A 342 0.85 -2.29 24.83
CA ILE A 342 1.15 -2.32 23.41
C ILE A 342 2.10 -1.18 23.08
N ASP A 343 3.14 -1.50 22.32
CA ASP A 343 4.01 -0.53 21.66
C ASP A 343 3.78 -0.61 20.15
N ILE A 344 3.37 0.51 19.54
CA ILE A 344 3.19 0.61 18.09
C ILE A 344 4.35 1.42 17.51
N GLY A 345 5.39 0.70 17.12
CA GLY A 345 6.49 1.23 16.33
C GLY A 345 6.14 1.30 14.84
N THR A 346 6.97 2.05 14.11
CA THR A 346 6.85 2.17 12.65
C THR A 346 7.12 0.81 11.98
N THR A 347 8.13 0.07 12.41
CA THR A 347 8.48 -1.23 11.82
C THR A 347 7.84 -2.41 12.57
N THR A 348 7.72 -2.30 13.89
CA THR A 348 7.36 -3.41 14.79
C THR A 348 6.20 -3.02 15.70
N ILE A 349 5.31 -3.96 15.99
CA ILE A 349 4.26 -3.84 17.01
C ILE A 349 4.54 -4.91 18.07
N ALA A 350 4.65 -4.52 19.34
CA ALA A 350 4.90 -5.42 20.46
C ALA A 350 3.76 -5.34 21.49
N LEU A 351 3.33 -6.48 22.00
CA LEU A 351 2.24 -6.63 22.97
C LEU A 351 2.72 -7.47 24.15
N ASN A 352 2.44 -7.02 25.37
CA ASN A 352 2.64 -7.79 26.59
C ASN A 352 1.31 -7.97 27.32
N LEU A 353 1.02 -9.20 27.73
CA LEU A 353 -0.02 -9.52 28.70
C LEU A 353 0.55 -9.38 30.11
N ILE A 354 -0.11 -8.63 30.97
CA ILE A 354 0.34 -8.33 32.34
C ILE A 354 -0.69 -8.83 33.33
N GLY A 355 -0.25 -9.59 34.33
CA GLY A 355 -1.09 -9.97 35.46
C GLY A 355 -1.31 -8.80 36.43
N LYS A 356 -2.55 -8.52 36.82
CA LYS A 356 -2.86 -7.38 37.70
C LYS A 356 -2.33 -7.58 39.12
N GLN A 357 -2.42 -8.79 39.65
CA GLN A 357 -2.01 -9.12 41.02
C GLN A 357 -0.50 -9.41 41.10
N SER A 358 0.02 -10.20 40.15
CA SER A 358 1.46 -10.51 40.06
C SER A 358 2.29 -9.29 39.67
N LYS A 359 1.72 -8.39 38.85
CA LYS A 359 2.42 -7.26 38.22
C LYS A 359 3.55 -7.72 37.30
N GLU A 360 3.49 -8.96 36.83
CA GLU A 360 4.49 -9.59 35.96
C GLU A 360 3.97 -9.75 34.54
N VAL A 361 4.90 -9.82 33.59
CA VAL A 361 4.58 -10.13 32.19
C VAL A 361 4.34 -11.63 32.08
N VAL A 362 3.14 -12.00 31.65
CA VAL A 362 2.67 -13.38 31.53
C VAL A 362 2.96 -13.94 30.14
N TYR A 363 2.81 -13.10 29.12
CA TYR A 363 3.03 -13.49 27.73
C TYR A 363 3.43 -12.28 26.89
N SER A 364 4.28 -12.48 25.91
CA SER A 364 4.77 -11.45 24.98
C SER A 364 4.50 -11.91 23.55
N PHE A 365 3.98 -11.01 22.73
CA PHE A 365 3.74 -11.22 21.30
C PHE A 365 4.28 -10.03 20.51
N SER A 366 4.90 -10.29 19.37
CA SER A 366 5.40 -9.23 18.51
C SER A 366 5.19 -9.56 17.04
N THR A 367 4.99 -8.53 16.23
CA THR A 367 4.73 -8.68 14.79
C THR A 367 5.22 -7.47 14.00
N ILE A 368 5.42 -7.64 12.70
CA ILE A 368 5.79 -6.54 11.81
C ILE A 368 4.55 -5.67 11.59
N ASN A 369 4.73 -4.35 11.65
CA ASN A 369 3.68 -3.40 11.31
C ASN A 369 3.40 -3.45 9.80
N LYS A 370 2.24 -3.98 9.39
CA LYS A 370 1.93 -4.19 7.98
C LYS A 370 1.67 -2.90 7.20
N GLN A 371 1.56 -1.76 7.89
CA GLN A 371 1.54 -0.45 7.26
C GLN A 371 2.82 -0.16 6.43
N ARG A 372 3.89 -0.96 6.59
CA ARG A 372 5.05 -0.96 5.70
C ARG A 372 4.71 -1.15 4.22
N SER A 373 3.57 -1.76 3.92
CA SER A 373 3.06 -1.91 2.54
C SER A 373 2.65 -0.56 1.90
N PHE A 374 2.44 0.47 2.72
CA PHE A 374 2.08 1.82 2.26
C PHE A 374 3.27 2.80 2.35
N GLY A 375 4.31 2.45 3.10
CA GLY A 375 5.51 3.28 3.26
C GLY A 375 6.48 2.74 4.32
N ALA A 376 7.77 2.85 4.06
CA ALA A 376 8.82 2.37 4.96
C ALA A 376 8.91 3.14 6.28
N ASP A 377 8.55 4.41 6.25
CA ASP A 377 8.76 5.36 7.33
C ASP A 377 7.47 6.17 7.61
N VAL A 378 7.55 7.02 8.62
CA VAL A 378 6.46 7.89 9.05
C VAL A 378 6.00 8.83 7.94
N ILE A 379 6.93 9.45 7.20
CA ILE A 379 6.64 10.46 6.18
C ILE A 379 5.92 9.85 4.97
N SER A 380 6.40 8.70 4.49
CA SER A 380 5.78 7.97 3.38
C SER A 380 4.37 7.49 3.73
N ARG A 381 4.11 7.10 4.99
CA ARG A 381 2.75 6.77 5.46
C ARG A 381 1.84 7.99 5.60
N ILE A 382 2.37 9.12 6.07
CA ILE A 382 1.64 10.40 6.06
C ILE A 382 1.21 10.72 4.63
N GLN A 383 2.14 10.62 3.67
CA GLN A 383 1.85 10.86 2.26
C GLN A 383 0.78 9.90 1.73
N ALA A 384 0.91 8.59 1.98
CA ALA A 384 -0.10 7.61 1.55
C ALA A 384 -1.48 7.90 2.15
N SER A 385 -1.54 8.29 3.42
CA SER A 385 -2.77 8.71 4.10
C SER A 385 -3.42 9.91 3.38
N ASN A 386 -2.61 10.93 3.07
CA ASN A 386 -3.03 12.13 2.35
C ASN A 386 -3.44 11.85 0.90
N ASP A 387 -2.84 10.84 0.26
CA ASP A 387 -3.15 10.37 -1.10
C ASP A 387 -4.38 9.42 -1.13
N GLY A 388 -5.18 9.41 -0.07
CA GLY A 388 -6.46 8.71 -0.02
C GLY A 388 -6.44 7.32 0.62
N LYS A 389 -5.29 6.86 1.15
CA LYS A 389 -5.16 5.54 1.81
C LYS A 389 -5.39 5.55 3.32
N LYS A 390 -5.99 6.62 3.85
CA LYS A 390 -6.20 6.80 5.30
C LYS A 390 -6.95 5.62 5.94
N LYS A 391 -8.04 5.15 5.29
CA LYS A 391 -8.89 4.08 5.85
C LYS A 391 -8.17 2.74 5.83
N GLU A 392 -7.41 2.46 4.78
CA GLU A 392 -6.63 1.24 4.61
C GLU A 392 -5.48 1.18 5.62
N LEU A 393 -4.77 2.29 5.84
CA LEU A 393 -3.74 2.40 6.89
C LEU A 393 -4.33 2.16 8.28
N GLN A 394 -5.50 2.75 8.58
CA GLN A 394 -6.21 2.55 9.85
C GLN A 394 -6.68 1.10 10.02
N ALA A 395 -7.23 0.50 8.97
CA ALA A 395 -7.67 -0.90 9.02
C ALA A 395 -6.50 -1.85 9.23
N SER A 396 -5.37 -1.61 8.54
CA SER A 396 -4.15 -2.41 8.66
C SER A 396 -3.64 -2.47 10.09
N ILE A 397 -3.46 -1.32 10.75
CA ILE A 397 -2.96 -1.28 12.15
C ILE A 397 -3.95 -1.91 13.14
N ARG A 398 -5.26 -1.68 12.96
CA ARG A 398 -6.29 -2.31 13.80
C ARG A 398 -6.27 -3.83 13.65
N GLN A 399 -6.09 -4.33 12.43
CA GLN A 399 -6.05 -5.76 12.16
C GLN A 399 -4.81 -6.42 12.77
N ASP A 400 -3.64 -5.77 12.72
CA ASP A 400 -2.42 -6.28 13.35
C ASP A 400 -2.57 -6.38 14.88
N LEU A 401 -3.11 -5.33 15.50
CA LEU A 401 -3.40 -5.32 16.94
C LEU A 401 -4.41 -6.40 17.34
N LEU A 402 -5.52 -6.53 16.61
CA LEU A 402 -6.52 -7.57 16.87
C LEU A 402 -5.95 -8.98 16.66
N THR A 403 -5.03 -9.15 15.71
CA THR A 403 -4.35 -10.44 15.49
C THR A 403 -3.48 -10.78 16.70
N GLY A 404 -2.66 -9.84 17.17
CA GLY A 404 -1.82 -10.06 18.36
C GLY A 404 -2.63 -10.33 19.63
N ILE A 405 -3.72 -9.58 19.86
CA ILE A 405 -4.60 -9.81 21.01
C ILE A 405 -5.25 -11.20 20.95
N ARG A 406 -5.72 -11.64 19.78
CA ARG A 406 -6.28 -12.99 19.61
C ARG A 406 -5.25 -14.08 19.87
N GLU A 407 -4.00 -13.88 19.45
CA GLU A 407 -2.94 -14.84 19.70
C GLU A 407 -2.62 -14.93 21.19
N ILE A 408 -2.50 -13.80 21.89
CA ILE A 408 -2.35 -13.77 23.35
C ILE A 408 -3.46 -14.56 24.04
N ILE A 409 -4.73 -14.29 23.69
CA ILE A 409 -5.88 -14.98 24.29
C ILE A 409 -5.83 -16.48 24.00
N LYS A 410 -5.49 -16.87 22.77
CA LYS A 410 -5.41 -18.27 22.34
C LYS A 410 -4.30 -19.04 23.08
N GLU A 411 -3.11 -18.45 23.18
CA GLU A 411 -1.93 -19.12 23.74
C GLU A 411 -1.95 -19.15 25.28
N THR A 412 -2.53 -18.14 25.92
CA THR A 412 -2.63 -18.09 27.39
C THR A 412 -3.90 -18.72 27.95
N GLY A 413 -4.93 -18.90 27.11
CA GLY A 413 -6.22 -19.46 27.51
C GLY A 413 -7.08 -18.56 28.41
N ILE A 414 -6.71 -17.29 28.58
CA ILE A 414 -7.49 -16.32 29.37
C ILE A 414 -8.83 -16.03 28.68
N SER A 415 -9.85 -15.72 29.48
CA SER A 415 -11.11 -15.21 28.93
C SER A 415 -10.94 -13.73 28.52
N PRO A 416 -11.49 -13.30 27.37
CA PRO A 416 -11.50 -11.89 26.96
C PRO A 416 -12.05 -10.93 28.04
N LYS A 417 -12.97 -11.42 28.89
CA LYS A 417 -13.55 -10.66 30.00
C LYS A 417 -12.59 -10.39 31.17
N GLN A 418 -11.47 -11.10 31.22
CA GLN A 418 -10.44 -10.89 32.24
C GLN A 418 -9.46 -9.78 31.88
N VAL A 419 -9.50 -9.27 30.64
CA VAL A 419 -8.70 -8.12 30.23
C VAL A 419 -9.43 -6.85 30.65
N GLU A 420 -8.89 -6.14 31.64
CA GLU A 420 -9.51 -4.94 32.23
C GLU A 420 -9.11 -3.65 31.51
N GLN A 421 -7.94 -3.62 30.87
CA GLN A 421 -7.44 -2.44 30.17
C GLN A 421 -6.44 -2.79 29.07
N VAL A 422 -6.46 -2.03 27.99
CA VAL A 422 -5.40 -2.00 26.97
C VAL A 422 -4.69 -0.64 27.02
N VAL A 423 -3.37 -0.61 27.02
CA VAL A 423 -2.57 0.62 27.09
C VAL A 423 -1.60 0.66 25.92
N ILE A 424 -1.62 1.75 25.15
CA ILE A 424 -0.84 1.90 23.92
C ILE A 424 0.16 3.05 24.05
N GLY A 425 1.45 2.73 23.95
CA GLY A 425 2.53 3.67 23.63
C GLY A 425 2.80 3.66 22.13
N CYS A 426 2.92 4.84 21.51
CA CYS A 426 3.20 4.95 20.07
C CYS A 426 3.69 6.35 19.70
N ASN A 427 4.43 6.46 18.60
CA ASN A 427 4.71 7.79 18.05
C ASN A 427 3.43 8.46 17.55
N THR A 428 3.45 9.79 17.49
CA THR A 428 2.27 10.61 17.17
C THR A 428 1.61 10.21 15.85
N THR A 429 2.39 9.86 14.83
CA THR A 429 1.81 9.46 13.54
C THR A 429 1.10 8.12 13.63
N MET A 430 1.70 7.12 14.29
CA MET A 430 1.04 5.82 14.49
C MET A 430 -0.28 5.98 15.26
N GLY A 431 -0.30 6.83 16.28
CA GLY A 431 -1.54 7.20 16.98
C GLY A 431 -2.58 7.86 16.07
N HIS A 432 -2.19 8.78 15.19
CA HIS A 432 -3.11 9.41 14.24
C HIS A 432 -3.69 8.40 13.24
N LEU A 433 -2.87 7.47 12.73
CA LEU A 433 -3.32 6.43 11.82
C LEU A 433 -4.31 5.47 12.51
N LEU A 434 -4.04 5.07 13.76
CA LEU A 434 -4.95 4.24 14.57
C LEU A 434 -6.30 4.95 14.78
N MET A 435 -6.27 6.23 15.14
CA MET A 435 -7.47 7.03 15.41
C MET A 435 -8.20 7.47 14.14
N GLY A 436 -7.57 7.35 12.97
CA GLY A 436 -8.13 7.80 11.69
C GLY A 436 -8.17 9.34 11.57
N TYR A 437 -7.29 10.04 12.29
CA TYR A 437 -7.15 11.50 12.22
C TYR A 437 -6.49 11.94 10.92
N SER A 438 -6.67 13.22 10.55
CA SER A 438 -5.98 13.79 9.39
C SER A 438 -4.47 13.80 9.65
N CYS A 439 -3.70 13.44 8.61
CA CYS A 439 -2.23 13.48 8.62
C CYS A 439 -1.66 14.64 7.79
N GLU A 440 -2.52 15.47 7.18
CA GLU A 440 -2.13 16.53 6.23
C GLU A 440 -1.10 17.49 6.81
N THR A 441 -1.26 17.84 8.09
CA THR A 441 -0.42 18.82 8.79
C THR A 441 0.78 18.20 9.50
N LEU A 442 0.92 16.87 9.52
CA LEU A 442 2.05 16.20 10.20
C LEU A 442 3.35 16.27 9.37
N GLY A 443 3.23 16.30 8.04
CA GLY A 443 4.37 16.32 7.11
C GLY A 443 4.74 17.72 6.61
N VAL A 444 4.01 18.75 7.01
CA VAL A 444 4.16 20.12 6.48
C VAL A 444 4.28 21.11 7.64
N VAL A 445 5.22 22.04 7.54
CA VAL A 445 5.41 23.12 8.52
C VAL A 445 4.09 23.87 8.74
N PRO A 446 3.61 24.08 9.98
CA PRO A 446 4.35 23.98 11.24
C PRO A 446 4.22 22.62 11.99
N PHE A 447 4.01 21.51 11.28
CA PHE A 447 3.98 20.13 11.82
C PHE A 447 2.99 19.98 12.98
N THR A 448 1.71 20.25 12.73
CA THR A 448 0.70 20.32 13.80
C THR A 448 -0.13 19.04 13.88
N PRO A 449 -0.16 18.34 15.02
CA PRO A 449 -1.01 17.18 15.18
C PRO A 449 -2.46 17.57 15.48
N VAL A 450 -3.41 16.68 15.16
CA VAL A 450 -4.83 16.85 15.48
C VAL A 450 -5.07 16.70 16.98
N ASN A 451 -4.51 15.64 17.58
CA ASN A 451 -4.60 15.40 19.01
C ASN A 451 -3.40 14.57 19.49
N ILE A 452 -2.77 15.04 20.57
CA ILE A 452 -1.65 14.38 21.27
C ILE A 452 -1.93 14.20 22.76
N LYS A 453 -3.13 14.55 23.23
CA LYS A 453 -3.54 14.33 24.62
C LYS A 453 -3.79 12.84 24.86
N MET A 454 -3.81 12.45 26.13
CA MET A 454 -4.20 11.11 26.53
C MET A 454 -5.63 10.82 26.05
N ILE A 455 -5.82 9.66 25.42
CA ILE A 455 -7.13 9.21 24.92
C ILE A 455 -7.54 8.01 25.76
N LYS A 456 -8.75 8.04 26.32
CA LYS A 456 -9.36 6.92 27.03
C LYS A 456 -10.77 6.70 26.50
N GLU A 457 -10.98 5.57 25.87
CA GLU A 457 -12.26 5.23 25.24
C GLU A 457 -12.53 3.74 25.36
N PRO A 458 -13.79 3.29 25.24
CA PRO A 458 -14.09 1.86 25.12
C PRO A 458 -13.32 1.23 23.95
N PHE A 459 -12.79 0.03 24.17
CA PHE A 459 -12.02 -0.73 23.17
C PHE A 459 -12.71 -0.77 21.80
N GLU A 460 -14.03 -1.05 21.79
CA GLU A 460 -14.83 -1.13 20.57
C GLU A 460 -14.82 0.18 19.75
N LYS A 461 -14.77 1.35 20.41
CA LYS A 461 -14.78 2.65 19.73
C LYS A 461 -13.48 2.92 18.97
N ILE A 462 -12.34 2.52 19.53
CA ILE A 462 -11.02 2.70 18.89
C ILE A 462 -10.73 1.56 17.91
N MET A 463 -11.10 0.32 18.22
CA MET A 463 -10.73 -0.85 17.44
C MET A 463 -11.79 -1.27 16.41
N GLY A 464 -13.03 -0.80 16.53
CA GLY A 464 -14.14 -1.23 15.68
C GLY A 464 -14.52 -2.69 15.87
N SER A 465 -14.21 -3.28 17.03
CA SER A 465 -14.41 -4.70 17.33
C SER A 465 -14.79 -4.91 18.79
N GLY A 466 -15.84 -5.69 19.04
CA GLY A 466 -16.24 -6.13 20.38
C GLY A 466 -15.45 -7.33 20.91
N LEU A 467 -14.17 -7.48 20.53
CA LEU A 467 -13.32 -8.58 21.01
C LEU A 467 -13.10 -8.52 22.52
N LEU A 468 -12.90 -7.31 23.04
CA LEU A 468 -12.71 -7.01 24.46
C LEU A 468 -13.77 -5.99 24.91
N ASP A 469 -14.17 -6.10 26.18
CA ASP A 469 -15.10 -5.16 26.83
C ASP A 469 -14.34 -4.43 27.96
N CYS A 470 -13.45 -3.52 27.55
CA CYS A 470 -12.54 -2.82 28.45
C CYS A 470 -12.21 -1.40 27.95
N GLU A 471 -11.55 -0.62 28.79
CA GLU A 471 -10.99 0.68 28.39
C GLU A 471 -9.71 0.47 27.58
N LEU A 472 -9.56 1.21 26.49
CA LEU A 472 -8.31 1.37 25.75
C LEU A 472 -7.77 2.78 25.99
N ALA A 473 -6.55 2.86 26.52
CA ALA A 473 -5.81 4.09 26.71
C ALA A 473 -4.70 4.24 25.64
N VAL A 474 -4.65 5.39 24.96
CA VAL A 474 -3.49 5.80 24.15
C VAL A 474 -2.75 6.88 24.91
N LEU A 475 -1.47 6.64 25.19
CA LEU A 475 -0.62 7.52 25.98
C LEU A 475 -0.35 8.85 25.25
N PRO A 476 -0.24 9.97 25.99
CA PRO A 476 -0.08 11.30 25.40
C PRO A 476 1.30 11.49 24.77
N GLY A 477 1.38 12.28 23.70
CA GLY A 477 2.62 12.76 23.09
C GLY A 477 2.93 14.21 23.47
N ILE A 478 4.11 14.70 23.05
CA ILE A 478 4.56 16.09 23.25
C ILE A 478 4.43 16.92 21.97
N SER A 479 4.74 16.32 20.83
CA SER A 479 4.75 17.00 19.52
C SER A 479 4.43 16.05 18.37
N THR A 480 4.59 16.49 17.13
CA THR A 480 4.45 15.61 15.94
C THR A 480 5.52 14.53 15.87
N TYR A 481 6.73 14.80 16.37
CA TYR A 481 7.87 13.89 16.27
C TYR A 481 8.27 13.27 17.61
N VAL A 482 7.67 13.69 18.72
CA VAL A 482 7.83 13.06 20.04
C VAL A 482 6.45 12.61 20.54
N GLY A 483 6.20 11.31 20.43
CA GLY A 483 4.91 10.71 20.75
C GLY A 483 4.82 10.11 22.15
N GLY A 484 3.78 9.31 22.33
CA GLY A 484 3.48 8.64 23.60
C GLY A 484 4.39 7.46 23.91
N ASP A 485 5.09 6.92 22.92
CA ASP A 485 6.22 5.99 23.10
C ASP A 485 7.34 6.60 23.95
N ILE A 486 7.76 7.83 23.64
CA ILE A 486 8.82 8.53 24.39
C ILE A 486 8.33 8.99 25.76
N VAL A 487 7.09 9.49 25.86
CA VAL A 487 6.49 9.84 27.15
C VAL A 487 6.39 8.60 28.05
N SER A 488 6.01 7.46 27.47
CA SER A 488 5.99 6.17 28.15
C SER A 488 7.40 5.76 28.61
N GLY A 489 8.42 5.90 27.76
CA GLY A 489 9.81 5.64 28.12
C GLY A 489 10.33 6.51 29.26
N MET A 490 10.07 7.82 29.23
CA MET A 490 10.42 8.73 30.33
C MET A 490 9.71 8.36 31.64
N TYR A 491 8.45 7.92 31.54
CA TYR A 491 7.67 7.46 32.68
C TYR A 491 8.20 6.15 33.25
N PHE A 492 8.64 5.22 32.40
CA PHE A 492 9.35 4.02 32.82
C PHE A 492 10.63 4.35 33.59
N CYS A 493 11.42 5.31 33.09
CA CYS A 493 12.70 5.74 33.66
C CYS A 493 12.59 6.75 34.83
N ASP A 494 11.39 7.00 35.38
CA ASP A 494 11.19 7.83 36.57
C ASP A 494 11.66 9.30 36.46
N PHE A 495 11.68 9.89 35.26
CA PHE A 495 12.18 11.26 35.04
C PHE A 495 11.50 12.28 35.96
N PHE A 496 10.17 12.20 36.07
CA PHE A 496 9.34 13.08 36.90
C PHE A 496 9.56 12.94 38.43
N LYS A 497 10.28 11.92 38.88
CA LYS A 497 10.64 11.68 40.29
C LYS A 497 12.14 11.89 40.57
N SER A 498 12.99 11.87 39.55
CA SER A 498 14.44 11.99 39.70
C SER A 498 14.86 13.41 40.12
N GLU A 499 15.71 13.51 41.14
CA GLU A 499 16.45 14.75 41.45
C GLU A 499 17.59 14.98 40.45
N ASP A 500 18.23 13.90 40.03
CA ASP A 500 19.36 13.89 39.12
C ASP A 500 18.91 14.07 37.66
N ILE A 501 19.78 14.68 36.85
CA ILE A 501 19.54 14.82 35.41
C ILE A 501 19.79 13.48 34.72
N CYS A 502 18.78 13.01 34.00
CA CYS A 502 18.81 11.80 33.20
C CYS A 502 18.71 12.15 31.72
N LEU A 503 19.36 11.34 30.88
CA LEU A 503 19.21 11.36 29.43
C LEU A 503 18.57 10.03 29.01
N LEU A 504 17.55 10.07 28.17
CA LEU A 504 16.99 8.93 27.46
C LEU A 504 17.32 9.12 25.98
N VAL A 505 17.88 8.10 25.35
CA VAL A 505 18.08 8.04 23.91
C VAL A 505 17.40 6.77 23.41
N ASP A 506 16.30 6.93 22.69
CA ASP A 506 15.60 5.83 22.02
C ASP A 506 16.13 5.74 20.59
N LEU A 507 16.78 4.61 20.29
CA LEU A 507 17.38 4.36 19.00
C LEU A 507 16.48 3.41 18.21
N GLY A 508 15.67 4.00 17.34
CA GLY A 508 14.87 3.31 16.33
C GLY A 508 15.08 3.93 14.95
N THR A 509 14.00 4.03 14.18
CA THR A 509 14.04 4.65 12.83
C THR A 509 14.38 6.14 12.90
N ASN A 510 13.98 6.79 14.01
CA ASN A 510 14.45 8.11 14.38
C ASN A 510 15.32 7.98 15.65
N GLY A 511 16.09 9.02 15.91
CA GLY A 511 16.76 9.18 17.21
C GLY A 511 15.94 10.12 18.09
N GLU A 512 14.96 9.57 18.81
CA GLU A 512 14.23 10.30 19.84
C GLU A 512 15.02 10.37 21.14
N MET A 513 14.90 11.47 21.86
CA MET A 513 15.69 11.70 23.07
C MET A 513 15.01 12.65 24.05
N ALA A 514 15.31 12.47 25.33
CA ALA A 514 14.82 13.30 26.41
C ALA A 514 15.90 13.55 27.46
N LEU A 515 16.09 14.80 27.87
CA LEU A 515 17.05 15.21 28.89
C LEU A 515 16.33 15.98 29.99
N GLY A 516 16.41 15.52 31.23
CA GLY A 516 15.81 16.25 32.34
C GLY A 516 15.70 15.49 33.65
N ASN A 517 14.89 16.06 34.54
CA ASN A 517 14.62 15.56 35.88
C ASN A 517 13.19 15.97 36.31
N LYS A 518 12.87 15.87 37.60
CA LYS A 518 11.55 16.21 38.16
C LYS A 518 11.10 17.67 37.97
N ASP A 519 12.02 18.58 37.64
CA ASP A 519 11.77 20.03 37.57
C ASP A 519 11.56 20.50 36.13
N LYS A 520 12.25 19.88 35.16
CA LYS A 520 12.18 20.24 33.75
C LYS A 520 12.68 19.09 32.88
N ILE A 521 12.03 18.88 31.75
CA ILE A 521 12.43 17.91 30.73
C ILE A 521 12.45 18.59 29.35
N LEU A 522 13.54 18.40 28.61
CA LEU A 522 13.63 18.76 27.21
C LEU A 522 13.57 17.50 26.36
N VAL A 523 12.73 17.50 25.34
CA VAL A 523 12.59 16.37 24.40
C VAL A 523 12.91 16.80 22.99
N SER A 524 13.35 15.85 22.18
CA SER A 524 13.64 16.09 20.77
C SER A 524 13.59 14.80 19.95
N SER A 525 13.59 14.95 18.64
CA SER A 525 13.70 13.85 17.67
C SER A 525 14.62 14.26 16.52
N THR A 526 15.45 13.32 16.09
CA THR A 526 16.41 13.47 14.99
C THR A 526 16.11 12.48 13.88
N ALA A 527 16.26 12.91 12.63
CA ALA A 527 16.22 12.01 11.49
C ALA A 527 17.57 11.27 11.35
N ALA A 528 17.79 10.26 12.18
CA ALA A 528 18.97 9.39 12.07
C ALA A 528 18.93 8.54 10.79
N GLY A 529 17.74 8.25 10.26
CA GLY A 529 17.57 7.39 9.11
C GLY A 529 17.72 5.91 9.49
N PRO A 530 17.38 4.98 8.58
CA PRO A 530 17.23 3.58 8.92
C PRO A 530 18.56 2.80 8.95
N ALA A 531 19.72 3.48 8.93
CA ALA A 531 21.03 2.83 8.86
C ALA A 531 21.26 1.84 10.03
N PHE A 532 20.84 2.22 11.23
CA PHE A 532 20.90 1.37 12.43
C PHE A 532 19.89 0.21 12.42
N GLU A 533 18.97 0.17 11.46
CA GLU A 533 18.07 -0.98 11.22
C GLU A 533 18.50 -1.78 9.98
N GLY A 534 19.69 -1.50 9.41
CA GLY A 534 20.15 -2.09 8.15
C GLY A 534 19.48 -1.49 6.90
N GLY A 535 18.68 -0.43 7.03
CA GLY A 535 18.12 0.29 5.90
C GLY A 535 19.16 1.18 5.21
N ASN A 536 19.03 1.38 3.89
CA ASN A 536 19.98 2.10 3.03
C ASN A 536 21.42 1.55 2.95
N ILE A 537 21.74 0.54 3.75
CA ILE A 537 23.00 -0.20 3.70
C ILE A 537 22.94 -1.26 2.60
N THR A 538 24.02 -1.40 1.83
CA THR A 538 24.10 -2.23 0.61
C THR A 538 23.73 -3.69 0.87
N TRP A 539 24.30 -4.28 1.91
CA TRP A 539 23.98 -5.62 2.40
C TRP A 539 23.15 -5.60 3.69
N GLY A 540 22.51 -4.46 3.99
CA GLY A 540 21.75 -4.30 5.22
C GLY A 540 20.41 -5.01 5.19
N MET A 541 20.05 -5.56 6.35
CA MET A 541 18.80 -6.26 6.61
C MET A 541 18.40 -6.10 8.08
N GLY A 542 17.19 -6.53 8.41
CA GLY A 542 16.77 -6.59 9.80
C GLY A 542 17.51 -7.66 10.60
N SER A 543 17.24 -7.72 11.90
CA SER A 543 17.72 -8.79 12.77
C SER A 543 16.99 -10.10 12.44
N VAL A 544 17.55 -10.88 11.51
CA VAL A 544 17.07 -12.19 11.07
C VAL A 544 18.18 -13.22 11.28
N LYS A 545 17.83 -14.52 11.34
CA LYS A 545 18.85 -15.58 11.40
C LYS A 545 19.81 -15.51 10.20
N GLY A 546 21.10 -15.64 10.47
CA GLY A 546 22.16 -15.46 9.48
C GLY A 546 22.52 -14.00 9.19
N ALA A 547 21.83 -13.01 9.77
CA ALA A 547 22.33 -11.64 9.72
C ALA A 547 23.58 -11.52 10.60
N VAL A 548 24.64 -10.93 10.06
CA VAL A 548 25.87 -10.64 10.80
C VAL A 548 25.55 -9.57 11.84
N CYS A 549 25.80 -9.89 13.11
CA CYS A 549 25.54 -9.04 14.26
C CYS A 549 26.79 -8.66 15.05
N GLY A 550 27.91 -9.36 14.82
CA GLY A 550 29.22 -9.09 15.41
C GLY A 550 30.32 -9.19 14.36
N VAL A 551 31.32 -8.30 14.44
CA VAL A 551 32.48 -8.30 13.54
C VAL A 551 33.75 -8.01 14.33
N ARG A 552 34.81 -8.77 14.05
CA ARG A 552 36.17 -8.47 14.51
C ARG A 552 37.12 -8.51 13.32
N LEU A 553 37.94 -7.48 13.18
CA LEU A 553 38.98 -7.42 12.17
C LEU A 553 40.34 -7.79 12.77
N ASP A 554 41.03 -8.70 12.11
CA ASP A 554 42.48 -8.91 12.25
C ASP A 554 43.11 -8.57 10.90
N LYS A 555 43.57 -7.32 10.76
CA LYS A 555 43.98 -6.73 9.48
C LYS A 555 42.85 -6.83 8.44
N GLU A 556 43.14 -7.37 7.26
CA GLU A 556 42.18 -7.53 6.15
C GLU A 556 41.18 -8.69 6.37
N LYS A 557 41.30 -9.46 7.46
CA LYS A 557 40.44 -10.63 7.69
C LYS A 557 39.33 -10.29 8.69
N ALA A 558 38.09 -10.36 8.21
CA ALA A 558 36.91 -10.28 9.05
C ALA A 558 36.50 -11.63 9.63
N GLU A 559 36.30 -11.66 10.94
CA GLU A 559 35.64 -12.74 11.66
C GLU A 559 34.26 -12.25 12.08
N VAL A 560 33.22 -13.02 11.72
CA VAL A 560 31.82 -12.61 11.88
C VAL A 560 31.08 -13.51 12.85
N GLU A 561 30.16 -12.91 13.60
CA GLU A 561 29.13 -13.57 14.37
C GLU A 561 27.78 -13.26 13.74
N THR A 562 26.92 -14.28 13.65
CA THR A 562 25.60 -14.20 13.01
C THR A 562 24.52 -14.61 13.97
N ILE A 563 23.36 -13.97 13.88
CA ILE A 563 22.17 -14.33 14.66
C ILE A 563 21.79 -15.80 14.37
N GLY A 564 21.61 -16.58 15.43
CA GLY A 564 21.29 -18.02 15.33
C GLY A 564 22.45 -18.92 14.90
N ASN A 565 23.68 -18.40 14.75
CA ASN A 565 24.85 -19.15 14.24
C ASN A 565 24.62 -19.80 12.85
N GLU A 566 23.80 -19.17 12.02
CA GLU A 566 23.52 -19.60 10.64
C GLU A 566 24.50 -18.96 9.64
N PRO A 567 24.67 -19.52 8.42
CA PRO A 567 25.49 -18.90 7.39
C PRO A 567 25.12 -17.44 7.11
N PRO A 568 26.11 -16.54 6.89
CA PRO A 568 25.85 -15.11 6.79
C PRO A 568 25.10 -14.76 5.51
N ILE A 569 24.03 -13.97 5.62
CA ILE A 569 23.19 -13.54 4.48
C ILE A 569 23.10 -12.03 4.29
N GLY A 570 23.63 -11.25 5.24
CA GLY A 570 23.65 -9.79 5.23
C GLY A 570 24.11 -9.22 6.57
N LEU A 571 23.94 -7.91 6.76
CA LEU A 571 24.31 -7.17 7.96
C LEU A 571 23.06 -6.69 8.68
N CYS A 572 22.90 -7.00 9.97
CA CYS A 572 21.91 -6.31 10.79
C CYS A 572 22.47 -4.99 11.31
N GLY A 573 21.62 -4.18 11.94
CA GLY A 573 22.00 -2.89 12.52
C GLY A 573 23.26 -2.92 13.40
N THR A 574 23.35 -3.88 14.33
CA THR A 574 24.52 -3.97 15.22
C THR A 574 25.76 -4.38 14.43
N GLY A 575 25.63 -5.30 13.48
CA GLY A 575 26.71 -5.69 12.59
C GLY A 575 27.27 -4.53 11.77
N VAL A 576 26.42 -3.57 11.39
CA VAL A 576 26.84 -2.34 10.70
C VAL A 576 27.69 -1.43 11.60
N ILE A 577 27.33 -1.25 12.88
CA ILE A 577 28.18 -0.51 13.82
C ILE A 577 29.48 -1.24 14.10
N GLU A 578 29.43 -2.57 14.27
CA GLU A 578 30.61 -3.39 14.53
C GLU A 578 31.64 -3.28 13.41
N ILE A 579 31.23 -3.46 12.14
CA ILE A 579 32.15 -3.30 11.01
C ILE A 579 32.66 -1.86 10.89
N ALA A 580 31.80 -0.84 11.03
CA ALA A 580 32.23 0.55 10.93
C ALA A 580 33.28 0.90 12.00
N ALA A 581 33.03 0.48 13.24
CA ALA A 581 33.97 0.67 14.33
C ALA A 581 35.28 -0.08 14.10
N GLU A 582 35.24 -1.32 13.62
CA GLU A 582 36.46 -2.08 13.32
C GLU A 582 37.27 -1.47 12.18
N LEU A 583 36.62 -0.99 11.12
CA LEU A 583 37.31 -0.34 10.00
C LEU A 583 38.00 0.97 10.42
N VAL A 584 37.34 1.78 11.27
CA VAL A 584 37.97 2.96 11.87
C VAL A 584 39.12 2.55 12.78
N ARG A 585 38.99 1.45 13.55
CA ARG A 585 40.04 0.95 14.46
C ARG A 585 41.32 0.55 13.75
N GLU A 586 41.17 -0.10 12.61
CA GLU A 586 42.26 -0.65 11.79
C GLU A 586 42.71 0.35 10.70
N GLU A 587 42.22 1.59 10.74
CA GLU A 587 42.58 2.68 9.81
C GLU A 587 42.24 2.40 8.32
N PHE A 588 41.34 1.44 8.04
CA PHE A 588 40.77 1.26 6.70
C PHE A 588 39.73 2.33 6.36
N VAL A 589 39.19 3.02 7.36
CA VAL A 589 38.37 4.21 7.23
C VAL A 589 39.02 5.32 8.02
N ASP A 590 39.32 6.45 7.37
CA ASP A 590 39.87 7.62 8.03
C ASP A 590 38.81 8.41 8.82
N GLU A 591 39.24 9.45 9.54
CA GLU A 591 38.34 10.29 10.34
C GLU A 591 37.26 10.99 9.50
N THR A 592 37.53 11.23 8.21
CA THR A 592 36.58 11.85 7.28
C THR A 592 35.54 10.87 6.77
N GLY A 593 35.74 9.58 7.03
CA GLY A 593 34.93 8.46 6.55
C GLY A 593 35.35 7.97 5.18
N LEU A 594 36.54 8.33 4.68
CA LEU A 594 37.07 7.82 3.43
C LEU A 594 37.58 6.39 3.66
N LEU A 595 37.02 5.45 2.90
CA LEU A 595 37.46 4.06 2.85
C LEU A 595 38.75 3.98 2.02
N ASP A 596 39.67 3.13 2.44
CA ASP A 596 40.96 2.88 1.77
C ASP A 596 40.79 2.67 0.25
N GLU A 597 41.75 3.16 -0.54
CA GLU A 597 41.72 3.12 -2.00
C GLU A 597 41.51 1.70 -2.55
N ASP A 598 42.07 0.69 -1.87
CA ASP A 598 41.94 -0.71 -2.27
C ASP A 598 40.49 -1.25 -2.17
N TYR A 599 39.63 -0.59 -1.39
CA TYR A 599 38.24 -1.00 -1.15
C TYR A 599 37.20 0.06 -1.55
N PHE A 600 37.63 1.24 -2.01
CA PHE A 600 36.74 2.37 -2.26
C PHE A 600 35.63 2.05 -3.28
N ASP A 601 35.98 1.37 -4.37
CA ASP A 601 35.03 1.05 -5.46
C ASP A 601 34.19 -0.22 -5.17
N ASP A 602 34.82 -1.28 -4.66
CA ASP A 602 34.20 -2.61 -4.52
C ASP A 602 33.67 -2.91 -3.11
N GLY A 603 34.05 -2.10 -2.12
CA GLY A 603 33.72 -2.27 -0.71
C GLY A 603 34.63 -3.28 0.02
N PHE A 604 34.72 -3.12 1.34
CA PHE A 604 35.50 -4.02 2.20
C PHE A 604 34.79 -5.37 2.34
N PRO A 605 35.43 -6.51 2.04
CA PRO A 605 34.81 -7.82 2.13
C PRO A 605 34.65 -8.27 3.60
N ILE A 606 33.43 -8.62 3.98
CA ILE A 606 33.09 -9.03 5.35
C ILE A 606 32.89 -10.54 5.44
N ALA A 607 32.07 -11.10 4.55
CA ALA A 607 31.67 -12.50 4.58
C ALA A 607 31.19 -12.98 3.20
N LYS A 608 30.76 -14.25 3.11
CA LYS A 608 30.15 -14.81 1.90
C LYS A 608 28.81 -15.46 2.19
N THR A 609 27.84 -15.18 1.33
CA THR A 609 26.54 -15.86 1.36
C THR A 609 26.66 -17.34 1.00
N PRO A 610 25.64 -18.17 1.33
CA PRO A 610 25.61 -19.59 0.95
C PRO A 610 25.75 -19.84 -0.57
N ASP A 611 25.25 -18.92 -1.40
CA ASP A 611 25.37 -18.96 -2.87
C ASP A 611 26.70 -18.37 -3.39
N GLY A 612 27.62 -18.00 -2.48
CA GLY A 612 29.00 -17.62 -2.80
C GLY A 612 29.20 -16.14 -3.14
N LYS A 613 28.22 -15.27 -2.94
CA LYS A 613 28.35 -13.81 -3.15
C LYS A 613 29.09 -13.17 -1.97
N ASN A 614 29.90 -12.15 -2.26
CA ASN A 614 30.60 -11.40 -1.23
C ASN A 614 29.65 -10.41 -0.56
N ILE A 615 29.53 -10.50 0.76
CA ILE A 615 28.93 -9.47 1.61
C ILE A 615 30.02 -8.42 1.84
N VAL A 616 29.77 -7.20 1.40
CA VAL A 616 30.75 -6.10 1.45
C VAL A 616 30.21 -4.88 2.21
N PHE A 617 31.11 -4.09 2.80
CA PHE A 617 30.82 -2.77 3.37
C PHE A 617 31.36 -1.68 2.46
N THR A 618 30.49 -0.87 1.87
CA THR A 618 30.89 0.09 0.84
C THR A 618 31.15 1.49 1.41
N GLN A 619 31.83 2.34 0.64
CA GLN A 619 31.98 3.76 0.95
C GLN A 619 30.62 4.47 1.19
N LYS A 620 29.59 4.07 0.44
CA LYS A 620 28.23 4.58 0.63
C LYS A 620 27.69 4.18 2.02
N ASP A 621 27.93 2.95 2.45
CA ASP A 621 27.47 2.45 3.74
C ASP A 621 28.17 3.18 4.90
N VAL A 622 29.47 3.46 4.78
CA VAL A 622 30.21 4.33 5.71
C VAL A 622 29.52 5.69 5.81
N ARG A 623 29.13 6.28 4.66
CA ARG A 623 28.47 7.58 4.63
C ARG A 623 27.10 7.58 5.33
N GLU A 624 26.28 6.55 5.13
CA GLU A 624 24.99 6.42 5.82
C GLU A 624 25.18 6.37 7.35
N ILE A 625 26.24 5.72 7.84
CA ILE A 625 26.56 5.67 9.27
C ILE A 625 27.03 7.01 9.82
N GLN A 626 27.84 7.77 9.06
CA GLN A 626 28.21 9.13 9.45
C GLN A 626 26.98 10.01 9.62
N LEU A 627 26.03 9.95 8.68
CA LEU A 627 24.82 10.77 8.73
C LEU A 627 23.95 10.38 9.94
N ALA A 628 23.80 9.09 10.21
CA ALA A 628 22.98 8.58 11.30
C ALA A 628 23.58 8.89 12.68
N LYS A 629 24.89 8.63 12.87
CA LYS A 629 25.56 8.89 14.15
C LYS A 629 25.62 10.39 14.46
N ALA A 630 25.83 11.22 13.45
CA ALA A 630 25.89 12.67 13.59
C ALA A 630 24.53 13.26 14.00
N ALA A 631 23.44 12.69 13.49
CA ALA A 631 22.08 13.10 13.88
C ALA A 631 21.86 12.86 15.38
N VAL A 632 22.15 11.65 15.85
CA VAL A 632 22.02 11.27 17.26
C VAL A 632 22.91 12.15 18.14
N ARG A 633 24.20 12.25 17.78
CA ARG A 633 25.16 13.03 18.57
C ARG A 633 24.81 14.51 18.62
N GLY A 634 24.50 15.11 17.48
CA GLY A 634 24.10 16.52 17.39
C GLY A 634 22.82 16.82 18.17
N GLY A 635 21.87 15.88 18.20
CA GLY A 635 20.67 16.01 19.04
C GLY A 635 21.00 16.03 20.53
N VAL A 636 21.87 15.11 20.99
CA VAL A 636 22.33 15.04 22.38
C VAL A 636 23.05 16.33 22.78
N GLU A 637 23.99 16.81 21.96
CA GLU A 637 24.70 18.08 22.22
C GLU A 637 23.75 19.27 22.29
N THR A 638 22.78 19.34 21.38
CA THR A 638 21.79 20.41 21.38
C THR A 638 20.95 20.39 22.64
N LEU A 639 20.51 19.22 23.11
CA LEU A 639 19.76 19.10 24.36
C LEU A 639 20.60 19.55 25.56
N LEU A 640 21.86 19.12 25.67
CA LEU A 640 22.77 19.53 26.73
C LEU A 640 22.96 21.05 26.75
N LEU A 641 23.21 21.64 25.58
CA LEU A 641 23.37 23.08 25.41
C LEU A 641 22.11 23.86 25.80
N ARG A 642 20.92 23.43 25.35
CA ARG A 642 19.65 24.11 25.63
C ARG A 642 19.15 23.88 27.07
N TYR A 643 19.55 22.78 27.69
CA TYR A 643 19.31 22.56 29.10
C TYR A 643 20.27 23.38 29.97
N GLY A 644 21.50 23.60 29.48
CA GLY A 644 22.54 24.38 30.15
C GLY A 644 23.39 23.53 31.10
N VAL A 645 23.69 22.29 30.72
CA VAL A 645 24.45 21.32 31.55
C VAL A 645 25.58 20.67 30.77
N THR A 646 26.60 20.23 31.50
CA THR A 646 27.72 19.47 30.93
C THR A 646 27.51 17.97 31.06
N TYR A 647 28.32 17.17 30.34
CA TYR A 647 28.26 15.70 30.43
C TYR A 647 28.37 15.18 31.86
N ASP A 648 29.18 15.81 32.71
CA ASP A 648 29.41 15.40 34.10
C ASP A 648 28.15 15.48 34.97
N GLN A 649 27.27 16.44 34.66
CA GLN A 649 26.04 16.68 35.41
C GLN A 649 24.91 15.71 35.03
N VAL A 650 25.03 15.04 33.87
CA VAL A 650 24.15 13.91 33.54
C VAL A 650 24.55 12.73 34.40
N LYS A 651 23.62 12.19 35.17
CA LYS A 651 23.87 11.08 36.10
C LYS A 651 23.73 9.72 35.43
N THR A 652 22.65 9.56 34.67
CA THR A 652 22.26 8.31 34.04
C THR A 652 21.87 8.58 32.59
N VAL A 653 22.32 7.69 31.69
CA VAL A 653 21.97 7.71 30.28
C VAL A 653 21.27 6.39 29.96
N TYR A 654 19.97 6.45 29.75
CA TYR A 654 19.14 5.32 29.36
C TYR A 654 19.21 5.13 27.84
N LEU A 655 19.67 3.96 27.40
CA LEU A 655 19.59 3.55 25.99
C LEU A 655 18.38 2.63 25.81
N ALA A 656 17.44 3.07 24.99
CA ALA A 656 16.21 2.37 24.66
C ALA A 656 16.15 2.00 23.16
N GLY A 657 15.12 1.25 22.81
CA GLY A 657 14.87 0.77 21.46
C GLY A 657 15.46 -0.63 21.24
N GLY A 658 14.89 -1.37 20.28
CA GLY A 658 15.34 -2.74 19.96
C GLY A 658 16.81 -2.79 19.54
N PHE A 659 17.30 -1.71 18.92
CA PHE A 659 18.70 -1.53 18.57
C PHE A 659 19.56 -1.14 19.79
N GLY A 660 19.13 -0.13 20.55
CA GLY A 660 19.88 0.38 21.70
C GLY A 660 20.10 -0.65 22.83
N PHE A 661 19.31 -1.72 22.87
CA PHE A 661 19.47 -2.81 23.82
C PHE A 661 20.68 -3.73 23.52
N HIS A 662 20.98 -3.98 22.24
CA HIS A 662 22.02 -4.91 21.80
C HIS A 662 23.32 -4.24 21.35
N ILE A 663 23.35 -2.92 21.29
CA ILE A 663 24.52 -2.18 20.84
C ILE A 663 25.70 -2.37 21.79
N ASP A 664 26.89 -2.65 21.25
CA ASP A 664 28.13 -2.49 22.01
C ASP A 664 28.42 -1.00 22.21
N THR A 665 28.15 -0.53 23.42
CA THR A 665 28.40 0.86 23.83
C THR A 665 29.82 1.33 23.57
N LYS A 666 30.84 0.45 23.66
CA LYS A 666 32.23 0.82 23.35
C LYS A 666 32.40 1.16 21.87
N LYS A 667 31.76 0.38 20.99
CA LYS A 667 31.76 0.64 19.54
C LYS A 667 31.01 1.93 19.22
N ALA A 668 29.89 2.17 19.89
CA ALA A 668 29.13 3.42 19.78
C ALA A 668 29.98 4.67 20.13
N PHE A 669 30.77 4.58 21.20
CA PHE A 669 31.71 5.64 21.58
C PHE A 669 32.85 5.76 20.56
N GLN A 670 33.37 4.65 20.08
CA GLN A 670 34.47 4.63 19.12
C GLN A 670 34.11 5.34 17.80
N ILE A 671 32.89 5.12 17.29
CA ILE A 671 32.44 5.82 16.09
C ILE A 671 32.00 7.27 16.39
N GLY A 672 31.99 7.71 17.65
CA GLY A 672 31.53 9.04 18.05
C GLY A 672 30.01 9.24 18.00
N MET A 673 29.22 8.17 18.08
CA MET A 673 27.75 8.27 18.16
C MET A 673 27.28 8.80 19.51
N LEU A 674 27.99 8.43 20.58
CA LEU A 674 27.73 8.89 21.95
C LEU A 674 29.00 9.49 22.56
N PRO A 675 28.89 10.44 23.50
CA PRO A 675 30.04 10.96 24.26
C PRO A 675 30.76 9.88 25.07
N ARG A 676 32.10 9.83 24.98
CA ARG A 676 32.93 8.92 25.79
C ARG A 676 32.76 9.17 27.29
N GLU A 677 32.41 10.39 27.68
CA GLU A 677 32.09 10.83 29.04
C GLU A 677 30.90 10.09 29.64
N PHE A 678 30.05 9.47 28.81
CA PHE A 678 28.92 8.67 29.25
C PHE A 678 29.26 7.21 29.52
N ALA A 679 30.47 6.73 29.27
CA ALA A 679 30.83 5.31 29.34
C ALA A 679 30.43 4.61 30.66
N ASN A 680 30.51 5.31 31.80
CA ASN A 680 30.17 4.76 33.11
C ASN A 680 28.75 5.13 33.59
N LYS A 681 27.91 5.67 32.71
CA LYS A 681 26.58 6.21 33.01
C LYS A 681 25.46 5.51 32.24
N ILE A 682 25.80 4.64 31.30
CA ILE A 682 24.84 3.96 30.42
C ILE A 682 24.06 2.88 31.19
N GLN A 683 22.75 2.87 31.01
CA GLN A 683 21.85 1.79 31.39
C GLN A 683 20.99 1.43 30.19
N THR A 684 21.07 0.19 29.72
CA THR A 684 20.20 -0.32 28.65
C THR A 684 18.85 -0.72 29.25
N VAL A 685 17.75 -0.22 28.68
CA VAL A 685 16.39 -0.41 29.23
C VAL A 685 15.44 -1.19 28.33
N GLY A 686 15.89 -1.61 27.14
CA GLY A 686 15.07 -2.38 26.20
C GLY A 686 13.92 -1.55 25.63
N ASN A 687 12.76 -2.19 25.43
CA ASN A 687 11.56 -1.49 24.97
C ASN A 687 10.94 -0.63 26.10
N SER A 688 11.39 0.62 26.18
CA SER A 688 10.95 1.58 27.20
C SER A 688 9.49 2.00 27.04
N SER A 689 8.99 2.09 25.80
CA SER A 689 7.58 2.37 25.47
C SER A 689 6.65 1.34 26.09
N LEU A 690 6.97 0.05 25.93
CA LEU A 690 6.23 -1.05 26.52
C LEU A 690 6.36 -1.07 28.05
N GLY A 691 7.56 -0.80 28.59
CA GLY A 691 7.80 -0.69 30.01
C GLY A 691 6.93 0.37 30.70
N GLY A 692 6.77 1.55 30.07
CA GLY A 692 5.93 2.61 30.61
C GLY A 692 4.44 2.32 30.50
N ALA A 693 4.00 1.63 29.44
CA ALA A 693 2.61 1.20 29.29
C ALA A 693 2.23 0.13 30.33
N ILE A 694 3.12 -0.82 30.61
CA ILE A 694 2.99 -1.79 31.70
C ILE A 694 2.88 -1.07 33.05
N ARG A 695 3.80 -0.13 33.29
CA ARG A 695 3.82 0.65 34.53
C ARG A 695 2.54 1.46 34.71
N TYR A 696 1.99 2.02 33.63
CA TYR A 696 0.75 2.79 33.66
C TYR A 696 -0.44 1.89 34.04
N PHE A 697 -0.56 0.69 33.48
CA PHE A 697 -1.60 -0.28 33.85
C PHE A 697 -1.54 -0.69 35.34
N ILE A 698 -0.33 -0.78 35.91
CA ILE A 698 -0.10 -1.21 37.29
C ILE A 698 -0.27 -0.05 38.29
N SER A 699 -0.07 1.21 37.87
CA SER A 699 -0.11 2.40 38.74
C SER A 699 -1.54 2.85 39.00
N GLU A 700 -1.85 3.15 40.27
CA GLU A 700 -3.14 3.79 40.64
C GLU A 700 -3.15 5.29 40.33
N ASP A 701 -1.97 5.93 40.29
CA ASP A 701 -1.80 7.37 40.03
C ASP A 701 -1.40 7.67 38.58
N GLY A 702 -1.50 6.68 37.68
CA GLY A 702 -0.94 6.75 36.32
C GLY A 702 -1.35 8.00 35.54
N ASP A 703 -2.60 8.44 35.64
CA ASP A 703 -3.12 9.64 34.96
C ASP A 703 -2.39 10.90 35.39
N ARG A 704 -2.29 11.10 36.71
CA ARG A 704 -1.66 12.28 37.32
C ARG A 704 -0.16 12.28 37.06
N GLU A 705 0.48 11.12 37.09
CA GLU A 705 1.90 10.99 36.82
C GLU A 705 2.22 11.26 35.34
N MET A 706 1.39 10.78 34.41
CA MET A 706 1.51 11.07 32.98
C MET A 706 1.25 12.54 32.65
N GLU A 707 0.21 13.14 33.22
CA GLU A 707 -0.07 14.58 33.06
C GLU A 707 1.12 15.42 33.53
N ARG A 708 1.67 15.10 34.72
CA ARG A 708 2.87 15.75 35.22
C ARG A 708 4.08 15.58 34.29
N MET A 709 4.27 14.39 33.70
CA MET A 709 5.36 14.15 32.75
C MET A 709 5.26 15.07 31.53
N VAL A 710 4.05 15.21 30.97
CA VAL A 710 3.79 16.07 29.82
C VAL A 710 3.99 17.54 30.18
N ASP A 711 3.49 17.99 31.33
CA ASP A 711 3.61 19.38 31.79
C ASP A 711 5.07 19.83 32.01
N LEU A 712 5.94 18.92 32.45
CA LEU A 712 7.37 19.18 32.64
C LEU A 712 8.15 19.18 31.33
N SER A 713 7.57 18.62 30.26
CA SER A 713 8.25 18.35 29.00
C SER A 713 8.09 19.50 28.00
N LYS A 714 9.20 19.88 27.37
CA LYS A 714 9.22 20.88 26.29
C LYS A 714 10.06 20.39 25.11
N GLU A 715 9.48 20.43 23.92
CA GLU A 715 10.18 20.10 22.68
C GLU A 715 11.22 21.17 22.31
N ILE A 716 12.40 20.71 21.88
CA ILE A 716 13.39 21.49 21.15
C ILE A 716 13.35 21.08 19.68
N ASN A 717 12.89 21.98 18.80
CA ASN A 717 12.85 21.71 17.37
C ASN A 717 14.25 21.90 16.74
N LEU A 718 14.95 20.79 16.54
CA LEU A 718 16.32 20.77 16.00
C LEU A 718 16.42 21.32 14.57
N SER A 719 15.39 21.15 13.74
CA SER A 719 15.41 21.69 12.36
C SER A 719 15.49 23.22 12.32
N SER A 720 15.03 23.88 13.39
CA SER A 720 15.08 25.34 13.55
C SER A 720 16.23 25.82 14.45
N ASP A 721 16.95 24.88 15.07
CA ASP A 721 18.04 25.16 15.99
C ASP A 721 19.34 25.38 15.20
N LYS A 722 20.01 26.52 15.44
CA LYS A 722 21.19 26.88 14.62
C LYS A 722 22.39 26.01 14.96
N GLU A 723 22.59 25.74 16.24
CA GLU A 723 23.73 24.98 16.76
C GLU A 723 23.61 23.49 16.45
N PHE A 724 22.38 22.96 16.27
CA PHE A 724 22.21 21.57 15.83
C PHE A 724 22.95 21.29 14.51
N ASN A 725 22.88 22.19 13.52
CA ASN A 725 23.57 21.99 12.25
C ASN A 725 25.10 22.00 12.41
N ASP A 726 25.62 22.85 13.30
CA ASP A 726 27.06 22.91 13.59
C ASP A 726 27.52 21.60 14.25
N PHE A 727 26.80 21.13 15.28
CA PHE A 727 27.10 19.84 15.93
C PHE A 727 26.93 18.66 14.96
N TYR A 728 25.91 18.68 14.10
CA TYR A 728 25.71 17.65 13.09
C TYR A 728 26.90 17.56 12.14
N MET A 729 27.38 18.70 11.62
CA MET A 729 28.55 18.73 10.73
C MET A 729 29.83 18.30 11.46
N GLU A 730 30.04 18.77 12.69
CA GLU A 730 31.19 18.43 13.52
C GLU A 730 31.25 16.92 13.80
N HIS A 731 30.12 16.30 14.13
CA HIS A 731 30.06 14.89 14.51
C HIS A 731 29.84 13.93 13.34
N MET A 732 29.97 14.38 12.09
CA MET A 732 30.10 13.46 10.95
C MET A 732 31.44 12.72 10.95
N PHE A 733 32.51 13.36 11.42
CA PHE A 733 33.84 12.76 11.50
C PHE A 733 33.88 11.63 12.54
N PHE A 734 34.64 10.57 12.27
CA PHE A 734 34.90 9.51 13.25
C PHE A 734 35.93 9.97 14.29
N GLU A 735 35.92 9.36 15.49
CA GLU A 735 36.76 9.74 16.65
C GLU A 735 38.00 8.86 16.85
#